data_AF-A0A7J4NS55-F1
#
_entry.id   AF-A0A7J4NS55-F1
#
_cell.length_a   1.000
_cell.length_b   1.000
_cell.length_c   1.000
_cell.angle_alpha   90.00
_cell.angle_beta   90.00
_cell.angle_gamma   90.00
#
_symmetry.space_group_name_H-M   'P 1'
#
loop_
_entity.id
_entity.type
_entity.pdbx_description
1 polymer ?
#
loop_
_entity_poly.entity_id
_entity_poly.type
_entity_poly.pdbx_seq_one_letter_code
_entity_poly.pdbx_strand_id
1 'polypeptide(L)'
;MSLETYLRDCIEAGRRAGDDPNSRSRQLVSHPSFTLLDRAWKPVAMAIVQKEEPRNPDQEVQVKATRRRGVRRRGARGASGIEAFLEPVDTIRISQESPAYRLAVLLIHKGRDPKSWKAEDNSLIDELRSTCNSGVHPVWAQAARECPLIAMLGAFPSTTPPTKETKESLDWIGGLRRDPSNFEEFGKWLENVEHSELDSKSVLDLQRLAKGLQGRIRPTQIRKDAPKILSTTSNPPLILIDALLHIASNQPHLAVERIDGSDFKGKEIQSISNDLYHLARLQSGDFDAWKSCACATGNDALSSAMLTAAWTNPIEQDLDLSTIESGIFHLEKNNLPIPDSLQWMFIRALAAKGDIEEATKLIMDAKIEDSASFLAASRMAKGHEALAERLCELAINYDTNTWEGIIAEDEIPTQIRVCCATHLSRFQLSSSTLEQVIEILVKGNDIESLALVICKNELQGSENPYPILLASSLAPANLAPENISWIQEQAIMAHDIVESTEPPSYLSINEAALIRLLDGASANLEEIQGRLTESGSEVLREARRALMDGGDGLVREQRVDTLESAIDESNLPELERTLFLAIVDLLRMNRVNNDVQMTDSDRKERAYTILDTLISNRFNARFLPLVTDLIMEHEVPSSALVSWLQNHRPRSEWTPVANAAISVREGQHLDAARLYKQAAPRFQNPPHGDFERATLLYRKALINFALSNRWSEAADLLDEHTELAATITSRFQLYLKVSYAFDKMPKSGSRSKRSRNHPKHMILDFADSRLPSVEANTPDDDGSKRRERERRKEDIIESLMAYPSSRRLPEEPFIGRVRAALNHIQRVTSSRRYHIETRFRNALNDFARPIEVYNIANEVASEDPLRALRMMEHAINVSSHYNGREQLALKASMDAMYQQYEGQIAVKERRGFNSLALPPLIVIDTNLLLDGLASEILRRMTVDRNGLINPNSSLMFHQILRHRANTNLVRTFVPSTALNEFRSRIMNTDTGEYDPQRALSLIYNVRRHINIDAYHAIITPKVLEEIHLSILEEFRDWPAPTEEGFHESVLAQTKAVENFLQAHHSIYEQVTIFKARRGGADKRTALSEDGMTISEEGIYPEPGDLDIMKTASKLASDCLERVGAVVIATRDSDFTLLARALEETLGVGVAKNAIELAQWL
;
A
#
# COMPACT_ATOMS: atom_id res chain seq x y z
N MET A 1 -49.39 56.64 42.09
CA MET A 1 -50.82 56.80 42.48
C MET A 1 -50.98 56.58 43.98
N SER A 2 -51.95 57.23 44.65
CA SER A 2 -52.12 57.13 46.12
C SER A 2 -52.96 55.90 46.53
N LEU A 3 -52.70 55.29 47.69
CA LEU A 3 -53.47 54.13 48.20
C LEU A 3 -54.98 54.37 48.29
N GLU A 4 -55.38 55.62 48.55
CA GLU A 4 -56.79 56.04 48.59
C GLU A 4 -57.48 55.99 47.21
N THR A 5 -56.72 56.10 46.10
CA THR A 5 -57.26 55.89 44.74
C THR A 5 -57.50 54.41 44.45
N TYR A 6 -56.59 53.52 44.85
CA TYR A 6 -56.82 52.08 44.75
C TYR A 6 -57.98 51.61 45.65
N LEU A 7 -58.13 52.20 46.84
CA LEU A 7 -59.27 51.93 47.72
C LEU A 7 -60.60 52.35 47.08
N ARG A 8 -60.63 53.48 46.37
CA ARG A 8 -61.82 53.95 45.65
C ARG A 8 -62.23 52.97 44.56
N ASP A 9 -61.28 52.54 43.72
CA ASP A 9 -61.55 51.58 42.66
C ASP A 9 -62.06 50.24 43.23
N CYS A 10 -61.52 49.83 44.37
CA CYS A 10 -61.96 48.65 45.11
C CYS A 10 -63.42 48.76 45.60
N ILE A 11 -63.80 49.90 46.17
CA ILE A 11 -65.17 50.14 46.66
C ILE A 11 -66.16 50.21 45.50
N GLU A 12 -65.81 50.88 44.41
CA GLU A 12 -66.64 50.94 43.20
C GLU A 12 -66.84 49.57 42.56
N ALA A 13 -65.78 48.75 42.48
CA ALA A 13 -65.87 47.37 42.02
C ALA A 13 -66.80 46.54 42.91
N GLY A 14 -66.71 46.70 44.23
CA GLY A 14 -67.60 46.07 45.20
C GLY A 14 -69.06 46.52 45.02
N ARG A 15 -69.33 47.79 44.75
CA ARG A 15 -70.70 48.30 44.50
C ARG A 15 -71.33 47.73 43.23
N ARG A 16 -70.55 47.54 42.17
CA ARG A 16 -71.04 46.95 40.91
C ARG A 16 -71.49 45.49 41.04
N ALA A 17 -71.03 44.77 42.09
CA ALA A 17 -71.32 43.36 42.32
C ALA A 17 -72.68 43.07 43.01
N GLY A 18 -73.48 44.10 43.33
CA GLY A 18 -74.78 43.97 43.98
C GLY A 18 -74.73 44.09 45.52
N ASP A 19 -75.80 43.67 46.21
CA ASP A 19 -75.93 43.83 47.68
C ASP A 19 -75.53 42.59 48.50
N ASP A 20 -75.30 41.43 47.87
CA ASP A 20 -74.87 40.22 48.59
C ASP A 20 -73.39 40.33 49.06
N PRO A 21 -73.10 40.26 50.37
CA PRO A 21 -71.76 40.50 50.92
C PRO A 21 -70.71 39.49 50.45
N ASN A 22 -71.11 38.26 50.15
CA ASN A 22 -70.20 37.24 49.61
C ASN A 22 -69.81 37.52 48.16
N SER A 23 -70.76 38.00 47.35
CA SER A 23 -70.50 38.38 45.94
C SER A 23 -69.61 39.62 45.86
N ARG A 24 -69.85 40.63 46.70
CA ARG A 24 -69.01 41.83 46.73
C ARG A 24 -67.58 41.56 47.21
N SER A 25 -67.41 40.73 48.25
CA SER A 25 -66.08 40.34 48.73
C SER A 25 -65.30 39.49 47.72
N ARG A 26 -65.98 38.60 46.99
CA ARG A 26 -65.36 37.87 45.86
C ARG A 26 -64.91 38.83 44.75
N GLN A 27 -65.75 39.79 44.38
CA GLN A 27 -65.41 40.78 43.35
C GLN A 27 -64.22 41.64 43.78
N LEU A 28 -64.20 42.11 45.03
CA LEU A 28 -63.10 42.87 45.62
C LEU A 28 -61.78 42.08 45.58
N VAL A 29 -61.76 40.85 46.07
CA VAL A 29 -60.55 40.01 46.11
C VAL A 29 -60.04 39.71 44.69
N SER A 30 -60.93 39.65 43.70
CA SER A 30 -60.56 39.44 42.29
C SER A 30 -60.06 40.69 41.57
N HIS A 31 -60.24 41.90 42.13
CA HIS A 31 -59.94 43.15 41.44
C HIS A 31 -58.43 43.49 41.49
N PRO A 32 -57.81 43.94 40.38
CA PRO A 32 -56.38 44.26 40.35
C PRO A 32 -55.96 45.28 41.40
N SER A 33 -56.73 46.37 41.58
CA SER A 33 -56.45 47.40 42.59
C SER A 33 -56.38 46.84 44.02
N PHE A 34 -57.08 45.74 44.34
CA PHE A 34 -57.02 45.09 45.66
C PHE A 34 -55.71 44.33 45.88
N THR A 35 -55.11 43.82 44.80
CA THR A 35 -53.77 43.21 44.89
C THR A 35 -52.70 44.25 45.12
N LEU A 36 -52.84 45.43 44.50
CA LEU A 36 -51.95 46.57 44.61
C LEU A 36 -52.07 47.36 45.93
N LEU A 37 -53.19 47.22 46.67
CA LEU A 37 -53.32 47.78 48.02
C LEU A 37 -52.32 47.13 48.99
N ASP A 38 -51.82 47.93 49.93
CA ASP A 38 -51.00 47.43 51.03
C ASP A 38 -51.78 46.47 51.93
N ARG A 39 -51.06 45.53 52.55
CA ARG A 39 -51.66 44.45 53.36
C ARG A 39 -52.56 44.96 54.48
N ALA A 40 -52.21 46.08 55.11
CA ALA A 40 -52.96 46.73 56.19
C ALA A 40 -54.31 47.30 55.72
N TRP A 41 -54.37 47.80 54.48
CA TRP A 41 -55.57 48.44 53.91
C TRP A 41 -56.62 47.43 53.43
N LYS A 42 -56.22 46.17 53.14
CA LYS A 42 -57.12 45.10 52.66
C LYS A 42 -58.24 44.76 53.63
N PRO A 43 -58.01 44.56 54.94
CA PRO A 43 -59.09 44.34 55.90
C PRO A 43 -60.08 45.51 55.99
N VAL A 44 -59.61 46.76 55.88
CA VAL A 44 -60.47 47.94 55.86
C VAL A 44 -61.36 47.94 54.61
N ALA A 45 -60.78 47.69 53.44
CA ALA A 45 -61.56 47.55 52.20
C ALA A 45 -62.59 46.40 52.28
N MET A 46 -62.23 45.27 52.91
CA MET A 46 -63.13 44.14 53.12
C MET A 46 -64.30 44.50 54.06
N ALA A 47 -64.03 45.12 55.20
CA ALA A 47 -65.07 45.56 56.14
C ALA A 47 -66.04 46.56 55.49
N ILE A 48 -65.51 47.45 54.64
CA ILE A 48 -66.31 48.43 53.90
C ILE A 48 -67.26 47.73 52.92
N VAL A 49 -66.73 46.80 52.12
CA VAL A 49 -67.49 46.13 51.07
C VAL A 49 -68.49 45.09 51.63
N GLN A 50 -68.19 44.51 52.79
CA GLN A 50 -69.09 43.59 53.50
C GLN A 50 -70.23 44.29 54.26
N LYS A 51 -70.23 45.64 54.30
CA LYS A 51 -71.20 46.45 55.05
C LYS A 51 -71.32 46.02 56.52
N GLU A 52 -70.18 45.77 57.17
CA GLU A 52 -70.19 45.23 58.54
C GLU A 52 -70.98 46.10 59.53
N GLU A 53 -71.81 45.45 60.33
CA GLU A 53 -72.61 46.06 61.40
C GLU A 53 -71.94 45.88 62.77
N PRO A 54 -72.16 46.80 63.72
CA PRO A 54 -71.63 46.67 65.08
C PRO A 54 -72.27 45.47 65.82
N ARG A 55 -71.44 44.66 66.50
CA ARG A 55 -71.92 43.51 67.26
C ARG A 55 -72.55 43.92 68.60
N ASN A 56 -73.66 43.27 68.96
CA ASN A 56 -74.39 43.52 70.21
C ASN A 56 -73.67 42.85 71.41
N PRO A 57 -73.37 43.55 72.52
CA PRO A 57 -72.50 43.03 73.60
C PRO A 57 -73.04 41.79 74.34
N ASP A 58 -74.34 41.53 74.32
CA ASP A 58 -74.98 40.42 75.08
C ASP A 58 -75.17 39.13 74.26
N GLN A 59 -74.86 39.10 72.97
CA GLN A 59 -74.93 37.86 72.18
C GLN A 59 -73.72 36.95 72.46
N GLU A 60 -73.98 35.72 72.93
CA GLU A 60 -72.97 34.67 73.01
C GLU A 60 -72.43 34.32 71.62
N VAL A 61 -71.10 34.25 71.50
CA VAL A 61 -70.40 33.87 70.27
C VAL A 61 -70.69 32.40 69.96
N GLN A 62 -71.75 32.12 69.20
CA GLN A 62 -71.94 30.78 68.62
C GLN A 62 -70.90 30.56 67.53
N VAL A 63 -69.81 29.85 67.85
CA VAL A 63 -68.90 29.29 66.85
C VAL A 63 -69.66 28.19 66.10
N LYS A 64 -70.37 28.56 65.02
CA LYS A 64 -70.92 27.60 64.06
C LYS A 64 -69.76 26.89 63.36
N ALA A 65 -69.40 25.71 63.87
CA ALA A 65 -68.53 24.76 63.20
C ALA A 65 -69.23 24.22 61.94
N THR A 66 -69.14 24.97 60.84
CA THR A 66 -69.47 24.45 59.51
C THR A 66 -68.32 23.58 59.02
N ARG A 67 -68.44 22.27 59.27
CA ARG A 67 -67.61 21.23 58.66
C ARG A 67 -67.73 21.30 57.13
N ARG A 68 -66.73 21.87 56.46
CA ARG A 68 -66.51 21.70 55.02
C ARG A 68 -65.97 20.29 54.75
N ARG A 69 -66.78 19.41 54.17
CA ARG A 69 -66.31 18.39 53.22
C ARG A 69 -65.63 19.17 52.07
N GLY A 70 -64.41 18.94 51.61
CA GLY A 70 -63.48 17.85 51.79
C GLY A 70 -62.86 17.54 50.43
N VAL A 71 -61.91 18.36 49.94
CA VAL A 71 -60.92 17.95 48.93
C VAL A 71 -59.56 18.58 49.26
N ARG A 72 -58.66 17.68 49.67
CA ARG A 72 -57.18 17.67 49.78
C ARG A 72 -56.48 18.54 48.70
N ARG A 73 -55.29 19.14 48.82
CA ARG A 73 -54.07 19.16 49.68
C ARG A 73 -53.30 20.42 49.22
N ARG A 74 -52.65 21.24 50.06
CA ARG A 74 -51.25 21.12 50.54
C ARG A 74 -50.99 22.28 51.52
N GLY A 75 -50.19 22.00 52.54
CA GLY A 75 -50.05 22.79 53.77
C GLY A 75 -49.76 24.28 53.59
N ALA A 76 -50.54 25.08 54.31
CA ALA A 76 -50.13 26.38 54.79
C ALA A 76 -50.45 26.44 56.30
N ARG A 77 -49.42 26.79 57.07
CA ARG A 77 -49.50 27.20 58.48
C ARG A 77 -50.68 28.16 58.66
N GLY A 78 -51.38 28.07 59.80
CA GLY A 78 -52.60 28.81 60.12
C GLY A 78 -52.64 30.21 59.52
N ALA A 79 -53.30 30.33 58.37
CA ALA A 79 -53.55 31.61 57.73
C ALA A 79 -54.71 32.24 58.49
N SER A 80 -54.37 33.11 59.42
CA SER A 80 -55.29 34.10 59.94
C SER A 80 -55.94 34.79 58.73
N GLY A 81 -57.28 34.85 58.67
CA GLY A 81 -58.01 35.42 57.52
C GLY A 81 -57.59 36.87 57.24
N ILE A 82 -57.99 37.46 56.10
CA ILE A 82 -57.65 38.85 55.71
C ILE A 82 -57.93 39.85 56.85
N GLU A 83 -58.91 39.56 57.70
CA GLU A 83 -59.26 40.29 58.92
C GLU A 83 -58.12 40.43 59.94
N ALA A 84 -57.18 39.49 59.99
CA ALA A 84 -56.05 39.51 60.91
C ALA A 84 -54.91 40.45 60.50
N PHE A 85 -54.94 40.96 59.26
CA PHE A 85 -54.02 42.02 58.83
C PHE A 85 -54.50 43.41 59.25
N LEU A 86 -55.64 43.52 59.94
CA LEU A 86 -56.12 44.79 60.48
C LEU A 86 -55.12 45.25 61.54
N GLU A 87 -54.56 46.44 61.36
CA GLU A 87 -53.54 46.95 62.26
C GLU A 87 -54.05 47.04 63.70
N PRO A 88 -53.32 46.54 64.70
CA PRO A 88 -53.73 46.67 66.09
C PRO A 88 -53.76 48.14 66.54
N VAL A 89 -54.55 48.42 67.57
CA VAL A 89 -54.75 49.78 68.10
C VAL A 89 -53.41 50.46 68.44
N ASP A 90 -52.44 49.72 68.97
CA ASP A 90 -51.12 50.24 69.34
C ASP A 90 -50.27 50.71 68.14
N THR A 91 -50.35 50.04 66.99
CA THR A 91 -49.59 50.45 65.79
C THR A 91 -50.20 51.69 65.13
N ILE A 92 -51.53 51.84 65.20
CA ILE A 92 -52.24 53.00 64.65
C ILE A 92 -51.91 54.28 65.41
N ARG A 93 -51.58 54.19 66.70
CA ARG A 93 -51.09 55.34 67.48
C ARG A 93 -49.85 55.98 66.85
N ILE A 94 -48.98 55.17 66.23
CA ILE A 94 -47.68 55.58 65.69
C ILE A 94 -47.70 55.75 64.16
N SER A 95 -48.72 55.21 63.49
CA SER A 95 -48.83 55.23 62.02
C SER A 95 -48.85 56.65 61.42
N GLN A 96 -48.10 56.84 60.33
CA GLN A 96 -48.06 58.06 59.51
C GLN A 96 -49.15 58.09 58.43
N GLU A 97 -50.02 57.08 58.39
CA GLU A 97 -51.11 56.97 57.41
C GLU A 97 -52.17 58.05 57.59
N SER A 98 -53.04 58.20 56.58
CA SER A 98 -54.02 59.29 56.57
C SER A 98 -54.89 59.26 57.84
N PRO A 99 -55.20 60.42 58.45
CA PRO A 99 -56.00 60.47 59.68
C PRO A 99 -57.34 59.73 59.56
N ALA A 100 -57.93 59.75 58.37
CA ALA A 100 -59.16 59.04 58.05
C ALA A 100 -59.01 57.52 58.01
N TYR A 101 -57.90 57.00 57.49
CA TYR A 101 -57.58 55.58 57.55
C TYR A 101 -57.41 55.13 59.01
N ARG A 102 -56.62 55.88 59.79
CA ARG A 102 -56.38 55.59 61.21
C ARG A 102 -57.69 55.58 62.01
N LEU A 103 -58.56 56.56 61.77
CA LEU A 103 -59.89 56.63 62.38
C LEU A 103 -60.80 55.46 61.94
N ALA A 104 -60.78 55.08 60.66
CA ALA A 104 -61.55 53.94 60.14
C ALA A 104 -61.18 52.63 60.86
N VAL A 105 -59.88 52.37 61.03
CA VAL A 105 -59.41 51.13 61.67
C VAL A 105 -59.82 51.08 63.15
N LEU A 106 -59.69 52.19 63.89
CA LEU A 106 -60.11 52.26 65.30
C LEU A 106 -61.61 52.01 65.48
N LEU A 107 -62.44 52.57 64.59
CA LEU A 107 -63.89 52.37 64.60
C LEU A 107 -64.27 50.91 64.31
N ILE A 108 -63.56 50.25 63.39
CA ILE A 108 -63.77 48.83 63.08
C ILE A 108 -63.42 47.94 64.28
N HIS A 109 -62.30 48.19 64.98
CA HIS A 109 -61.94 47.46 66.20
C HIS A 109 -63.01 47.62 67.29
N LYS A 110 -63.45 48.86 67.54
CA LYS A 110 -64.49 49.16 68.55
C LYS A 110 -65.80 48.42 68.29
N GLY A 111 -66.20 48.27 67.02
CA GLY A 111 -67.47 47.62 66.67
C GLY A 111 -67.42 46.08 66.54
N ARG A 112 -66.24 45.50 66.28
CA ARG A 112 -66.08 44.04 66.16
C ARG A 112 -66.01 43.32 67.50
N ASP A 113 -65.24 43.87 68.45
CA ASP A 113 -65.06 43.28 69.79
C ASP A 113 -65.28 44.31 70.92
N PRO A 114 -66.54 44.69 71.21
CA PRO A 114 -66.84 45.70 72.22
C PRO A 114 -66.43 45.30 73.65
N LYS A 115 -66.25 44.00 73.94
CA LYS A 115 -65.84 43.49 75.26
C LYS A 115 -64.35 43.69 75.57
N SER A 116 -63.50 43.74 74.55
CA SER A 116 -62.05 43.93 74.70
C SER A 116 -61.62 45.39 74.52
N TRP A 117 -62.56 46.29 74.19
CA TRP A 117 -62.29 47.71 73.98
C TRP A 117 -62.02 48.45 75.29
N LYS A 118 -60.88 49.16 75.37
CA LYS A 118 -60.52 49.97 76.54
C LYS A 118 -61.15 51.34 76.45
N ALA A 119 -61.74 51.83 77.54
CA ALA A 119 -62.36 53.16 77.59
C ALA A 119 -61.36 54.29 77.28
N GLU A 120 -60.07 54.09 77.58
CA GLU A 120 -58.98 55.03 77.33
C GLU A 120 -58.77 55.34 75.83
N ASP A 121 -59.03 54.36 74.95
CA ASP A 121 -58.86 54.50 73.49
C ASP A 121 -59.93 55.40 72.84
N ASN A 122 -61.00 55.74 73.58
CA ASN A 122 -61.99 56.70 73.09
C ASN A 122 -61.39 58.11 72.93
N SER A 123 -60.37 58.47 73.71
CA SER A 123 -59.71 59.78 73.62
C SER A 123 -59.01 60.00 72.27
N LEU A 124 -58.37 58.95 71.71
CA LEU A 124 -57.77 58.97 70.37
C LEU A 124 -58.80 59.07 69.25
N ILE A 125 -59.96 58.43 69.43
CA ILE A 125 -61.07 58.58 68.48
C ILE A 125 -61.52 60.04 68.48
N ASP A 126 -61.66 60.67 69.65
CA ASP A 126 -62.07 62.07 69.75
C ASP A 126 -61.02 63.04 69.18
N GLU A 127 -59.73 62.77 69.38
CA GLU A 127 -58.62 63.52 68.76
C GLU A 127 -58.67 63.43 67.24
N LEU A 128 -58.74 62.20 66.69
CA LEU A 128 -58.79 61.99 65.25
C LEU A 128 -60.05 62.58 64.61
N ARG A 129 -61.20 62.58 65.30
CA ARG A 129 -62.41 63.30 64.86
C ARG A 129 -62.13 64.80 64.68
N SER A 130 -61.41 65.41 65.62
CA SER A 130 -61.06 66.83 65.52
C SER A 130 -60.16 67.12 64.30
N THR A 131 -59.22 66.23 63.99
CA THR A 131 -58.38 66.36 62.78
C THR A 131 -59.15 66.05 61.50
N CYS A 132 -60.07 65.08 61.50
CA CYS A 132 -60.87 64.77 60.30
C CYS A 132 -61.88 65.87 59.95
N ASN A 133 -62.24 66.75 60.89
CA ASN A 133 -63.04 67.96 60.59
C ASN A 133 -62.35 68.91 59.61
N SER A 134 -61.02 68.85 59.44
CA SER A 134 -60.31 69.67 58.43
C SER A 134 -60.50 69.17 56.99
N GLY A 135 -61.12 68.00 56.80
CA GLY A 135 -61.45 67.43 55.50
C GLY A 135 -60.78 66.09 55.23
N VAL A 136 -61.48 65.20 54.54
CA VAL A 136 -61.07 63.81 54.28
C VAL A 136 -61.20 63.47 52.78
N HIS A 137 -60.38 62.56 52.26
CA HIS A 137 -60.47 62.10 50.87
C HIS A 137 -61.89 61.60 50.51
N PRO A 138 -62.44 61.91 49.33
CA PRO A 138 -63.83 61.57 48.96
C PRO A 138 -64.18 60.07 49.07
N VAL A 139 -63.17 59.20 48.95
CA VAL A 139 -63.33 57.74 49.09
C VAL A 139 -63.94 57.37 50.44
N TRP A 140 -63.58 58.06 51.52
CA TRP A 140 -64.05 57.74 52.86
C TRP A 140 -65.51 58.15 53.07
N ALA A 141 -65.96 59.23 52.41
CA ALA A 141 -67.37 59.59 52.35
C ALA A 141 -68.19 58.54 51.58
N GLN A 142 -67.63 57.96 50.51
CA GLN A 142 -68.25 56.84 49.81
C GLN A 142 -68.26 55.56 50.67
N ALA A 143 -67.16 55.27 51.36
CA ALA A 143 -67.03 54.11 52.24
C ALA A 143 -68.00 54.15 53.42
N ALA A 144 -68.19 55.32 54.04
CA ALA A 144 -69.08 55.52 55.18
C ALA A 144 -70.56 55.28 54.86
N ARG A 145 -70.98 55.51 53.60
CA ARG A 145 -72.34 55.19 53.16
C ARG A 145 -72.59 53.69 53.06
N GLU A 146 -71.54 52.92 52.76
CA GLU A 146 -71.64 51.48 52.58
C GLU A 146 -71.46 50.72 53.91
N CYS A 147 -70.62 51.22 54.83
CA CYS A 147 -70.24 50.50 56.05
C CYS A 147 -70.70 51.21 57.33
N PRO A 148 -71.68 50.64 58.06
CA PRO A 148 -72.18 51.19 59.32
C PRO A 148 -71.10 51.46 60.39
N LEU A 149 -70.08 50.59 60.50
CA LEU A 149 -69.00 50.73 61.49
C LEU A 149 -68.24 52.06 61.39
N ILE A 150 -68.08 52.57 60.17
CA ILE A 150 -67.33 53.80 59.88
C ILE A 150 -68.23 54.92 59.38
N ALA A 151 -69.55 54.82 59.56
CA ALA A 151 -70.54 55.79 59.07
C ALA A 151 -70.24 57.23 59.50
N MET A 152 -69.58 57.39 60.65
CA MET A 152 -69.10 58.66 61.18
C MET A 152 -68.18 59.42 60.22
N LEU A 153 -67.39 58.70 59.41
CA LEU A 153 -66.50 59.32 58.43
C LEU A 153 -67.26 60.10 57.34
N GLY A 154 -68.54 59.79 57.13
CA GLY A 154 -69.41 60.48 56.18
C GLY A 154 -69.89 61.85 56.67
N ALA A 155 -69.74 62.18 57.95
CA ALA A 155 -70.08 63.48 58.51
C ALA A 155 -68.99 64.54 58.29
N PHE A 156 -67.77 64.14 57.90
CA PHE A 156 -66.65 65.06 57.66
C PHE A 156 -66.68 65.65 56.23
N PRO A 157 -66.17 66.87 56.00
CA PRO A 157 -66.11 67.48 54.67
C PRO A 157 -65.18 66.69 53.72
N SER A 158 -65.58 66.46 52.46
CA SER A 158 -64.72 65.77 51.49
C SER A 158 -63.81 66.76 50.74
N THR A 159 -62.49 66.67 50.91
CA THR A 159 -61.50 67.50 50.20
C THR A 159 -60.66 66.62 49.26
N THR A 160 -60.61 66.97 47.97
CA THR A 160 -59.68 66.34 47.02
C THR A 160 -58.28 66.93 47.24
N PRO A 161 -57.25 66.11 47.53
CA PRO A 161 -55.89 66.64 47.68
C PRO A 161 -55.36 67.20 46.34
N PRO A 162 -54.60 68.30 46.34
CA PRO A 162 -53.93 68.75 45.12
C PRO A 162 -52.89 67.72 44.68
N THR A 163 -52.93 67.32 43.41
CA THR A 163 -51.92 66.48 42.77
C THR A 163 -50.56 67.15 42.89
N LYS A 164 -49.63 66.54 43.65
CA LYS A 164 -48.22 66.94 43.62
C LYS A 164 -47.67 66.56 42.25
N GLU A 165 -47.31 67.55 41.43
CA GLU A 165 -46.45 67.34 40.27
C GLU A 165 -45.08 66.89 40.76
N THR A 166 -44.75 65.62 40.55
CA THR A 166 -43.39 65.09 40.76
C THR A 166 -42.73 64.94 39.40
N LYS A 167 -41.58 65.62 39.24
CA LYS A 167 -40.74 65.64 38.03
C LYS A 167 -40.31 64.23 37.63
N GLU A 168 -40.49 63.87 36.36
CA GLU A 168 -39.87 62.69 35.74
C GLU A 168 -38.34 62.77 35.89
N SER A 169 -37.74 61.81 36.60
CA SER A 169 -36.28 61.72 36.76
C SER A 169 -35.64 61.12 35.51
N LEU A 170 -34.50 61.68 35.09
CA LEU A 170 -33.67 61.25 33.94
C LEU A 170 -33.19 59.79 33.96
N ASP A 171 -33.46 59.01 35.00
CA ASP A 171 -32.98 57.63 35.18
C ASP A 171 -33.62 56.60 34.22
N TRP A 172 -34.76 56.90 33.60
CA TRP A 172 -35.47 55.95 32.72
C TRP A 172 -34.81 55.78 31.35
N ILE A 173 -34.29 56.87 30.76
CA ILE A 173 -33.68 56.87 29.41
C ILE A 173 -32.40 56.03 29.41
N GLY A 174 -31.57 56.18 30.45
CA GLY A 174 -30.36 55.38 30.61
C GLY A 174 -30.64 53.88 30.75
N GLY A 175 -31.82 53.51 31.24
CA GLY A 175 -32.24 52.12 31.41
C GLY A 175 -32.60 51.37 30.13
N LEU A 176 -32.84 52.08 29.01
CA LEU A 176 -33.16 51.48 27.71
C LEU A 176 -31.93 50.91 26.98
N ARG A 177 -30.72 51.33 27.35
CA ARG A 177 -29.44 50.84 26.81
C ARG A 177 -28.99 49.50 27.43
N ARG A 178 -29.91 48.54 27.50
CA ARG A 178 -29.68 47.19 28.08
C ARG A 178 -29.69 46.12 27.00
N ASP A 179 -29.01 45.01 27.30
CA ASP A 179 -29.10 43.81 26.47
C ASP A 179 -30.48 43.15 26.67
N PRO A 180 -31.33 43.06 25.62
CA PRO A 180 -32.63 42.41 25.68
C PRO A 180 -32.56 40.91 25.95
N SER A 181 -31.39 40.28 25.77
CA SER A 181 -31.16 38.84 26.02
C SER A 181 -30.83 38.55 27.48
N ASN A 182 -30.43 39.56 28.27
CA ASN A 182 -30.16 39.44 29.70
C ASN A 182 -31.45 39.64 30.52
N PHE A 183 -32.22 38.57 30.68
CA PHE A 183 -33.53 38.61 31.33
C PHE A 183 -33.50 39.06 32.80
N GLU A 184 -32.42 38.77 33.54
CA GLU A 184 -32.33 39.12 34.96
C GLU A 184 -32.19 40.63 35.16
N GLU A 185 -31.29 41.26 34.40
CA GLU A 185 -31.09 42.71 34.46
C GLU A 185 -32.26 43.49 33.86
N PHE A 186 -32.80 42.99 32.73
CA PHE A 186 -33.95 43.59 32.09
C PHE A 186 -35.21 43.52 32.98
N GLY A 187 -35.43 42.38 33.64
CA GLY A 187 -36.53 42.21 34.59
C GLY A 187 -36.40 43.07 35.84
N LYS A 188 -35.19 43.27 36.38
CA LYS A 188 -34.95 44.19 37.52
C LYS A 188 -35.24 45.64 37.15
N TRP A 189 -34.89 46.04 35.93
CA TRP A 189 -35.19 47.39 35.46
C TRP A 189 -36.69 47.61 35.28
N LEU A 190 -37.39 46.68 34.61
CA LEU A 190 -38.84 46.75 34.38
C LEU A 190 -39.67 46.85 35.68
N GLU A 191 -39.18 46.30 36.80
CA GLU A 191 -39.87 46.38 38.10
C GLU A 191 -39.80 47.79 38.72
N ASN A 192 -38.78 48.58 38.40
CA ASN A 192 -38.51 49.90 38.99
C ASN A 192 -38.99 51.07 38.12
N VAL A 193 -39.54 50.83 36.93
CA VAL A 193 -40.03 51.90 36.05
C VAL A 193 -41.35 52.46 36.60
N GLU A 194 -41.41 53.77 36.83
CA GLU A 194 -42.66 54.43 37.23
C GLU A 194 -43.65 54.45 36.07
N HIS A 195 -44.86 53.95 36.32
CA HIS A 195 -45.90 53.77 35.31
C HIS A 195 -47.10 54.68 35.58
N SER A 196 -46.88 56.00 35.56
CA SER A 196 -47.93 57.01 35.80
C SER A 196 -49.08 56.96 34.77
N GLU A 197 -48.83 56.40 33.57
CA GLU A 197 -49.78 56.39 32.44
C GLU A 197 -50.49 55.04 32.20
N LEU A 198 -50.13 53.98 32.93
CA LEU A 198 -50.71 52.64 32.74
C LEU A 198 -51.86 52.38 33.72
N ASP A 199 -52.89 51.66 33.25
CA ASP A 199 -53.98 51.21 34.10
C ASP A 199 -53.51 50.18 35.14
N SER A 200 -54.22 50.07 36.26
CA SER A 200 -53.84 49.19 37.37
C SER A 200 -53.67 47.71 36.95
N LYS A 201 -54.33 47.29 35.86
CA LYS A 201 -54.16 45.97 35.27
C LYS A 201 -52.84 45.85 34.49
N SER A 202 -52.52 46.79 33.59
CA SER A 202 -51.27 46.72 32.82
C SER A 202 -50.03 46.88 33.69
N VAL A 203 -50.10 47.68 34.77
CA VAL A 203 -49.02 47.78 35.77
C VAL A 203 -48.77 46.43 36.46
N LEU A 204 -49.84 45.72 36.83
CA LEU A 204 -49.73 44.41 37.45
C LEU A 204 -49.18 43.34 36.48
N ASP A 205 -49.61 43.38 35.22
CA ASP A 205 -49.12 42.48 34.19
C ASP A 205 -47.63 42.73 33.88
N LEU A 206 -47.18 43.99 33.86
CA LEU A 206 -45.74 44.33 33.78
C LEU A 206 -44.95 43.86 34.99
N GLN A 207 -45.44 44.06 36.22
CA GLN A 207 -44.75 43.58 37.42
C GLN A 207 -44.62 42.06 37.46
N ARG A 208 -45.64 41.34 36.96
CA ARG A 208 -45.59 39.88 36.81
C ARG A 208 -44.58 39.45 35.77
N LEU A 209 -44.56 40.13 34.62
CA LEU A 209 -43.61 39.87 33.55
C LEU A 209 -42.18 40.16 34.01
N ALA A 210 -41.94 41.29 34.69
CA ALA A 210 -40.66 41.68 35.26
C ALA A 210 -40.10 40.62 36.22
N LYS A 211 -40.94 40.13 37.16
CA LYS A 211 -40.57 39.02 38.06
C LYS A 211 -40.36 37.70 37.33
N GLY A 212 -41.12 37.48 36.27
CA GLY A 212 -41.01 36.29 35.43
C GLY A 212 -39.71 36.26 34.61
N LEU A 213 -39.28 37.41 34.09
CA LEU A 213 -37.98 37.60 33.42
C LEU A 213 -36.80 37.39 34.39
N GLN A 214 -36.93 37.86 35.64
CA GLN A 214 -35.96 37.53 36.70
C GLN A 214 -35.98 36.04 37.09
N GLY A 215 -37.03 35.30 36.71
CA GLY A 215 -37.17 33.86 36.88
C GLY A 215 -36.88 33.07 35.61
N ARG A 216 -37.49 31.90 35.46
CA ARG A 216 -37.40 31.08 34.24
C ARG A 216 -38.67 31.19 33.40
N ILE A 217 -38.82 32.29 32.66
CA ILE A 217 -39.84 32.42 31.62
C ILE A 217 -39.29 31.94 30.27
N ARG A 218 -40.13 31.29 29.44
CA ARG A 218 -39.78 30.99 28.04
C ARG A 218 -39.96 32.24 27.18
N PRO A 219 -39.13 32.47 26.15
CA PRO A 219 -39.25 33.62 25.25
C PRO A 219 -40.66 33.80 24.64
N THR A 220 -41.33 32.69 24.29
CA THR A 220 -42.70 32.70 23.75
C THR A 220 -43.80 33.09 24.75
N GLN A 221 -43.51 33.02 26.05
CA GLN A 221 -44.43 33.44 27.11
C GLN A 221 -44.33 34.94 27.41
N ILE A 222 -43.15 35.56 27.17
CA ILE A 222 -42.93 37.01 27.37
C ILE A 222 -44.01 37.81 26.64
N ARG A 223 -44.34 37.44 25.38
CA ARG A 223 -45.37 38.15 24.62
C ARG A 223 -46.80 37.92 25.14
N LYS A 224 -47.10 36.74 25.66
CA LYS A 224 -48.45 36.42 26.18
C LYS A 224 -48.75 37.20 27.46
N ASP A 225 -47.72 37.42 28.25
CA ASP A 225 -47.81 38.08 29.55
C ASP A 225 -47.59 39.61 29.44
N ALA A 226 -47.19 40.11 28.25
CA ALA A 226 -47.02 41.52 28.00
C ALA A 226 -48.37 42.26 27.93
N PRO A 227 -48.48 43.47 28.51
CA PRO A 227 -49.70 44.26 28.46
C PRO A 227 -50.10 44.60 27.02
N LYS A 228 -51.37 44.35 26.68
CA LYS A 228 -51.91 44.65 25.34
C LYS A 228 -51.81 46.12 24.98
N ILE A 229 -51.87 47.01 25.97
CA ILE A 229 -51.76 48.45 25.76
C ILE A 229 -50.43 48.86 25.12
N LEU A 230 -49.34 48.12 25.37
CA LEU A 230 -48.04 48.39 24.75
C LEU A 230 -48.11 48.29 23.23
N SER A 231 -48.91 47.37 22.69
CA SER A 231 -49.06 47.17 21.24
C SER A 231 -49.90 48.23 20.53
N THR A 232 -50.72 49.00 21.27
CA THR A 232 -51.68 49.98 20.71
C THR A 232 -51.29 51.43 20.93
N THR A 233 -50.27 51.68 21.76
CA THR A 233 -49.90 53.04 22.19
C THR A 233 -48.95 53.71 21.19
N SER A 234 -49.13 55.02 21.00
CA SER A 234 -48.26 55.89 20.18
C SER A 234 -47.20 56.65 20.99
N ASN A 235 -47.03 56.34 22.28
CA ASN A 235 -46.08 57.00 23.16
C ASN A 235 -44.66 56.41 22.96
N PRO A 236 -43.66 57.22 22.52
CA PRO A 236 -42.29 56.76 22.22
C PRO A 236 -41.61 55.85 23.26
N PRO A 237 -41.58 56.18 24.58
CA PRO A 237 -41.02 55.30 25.62
C PRO A 237 -41.64 53.90 25.69
N LEU A 238 -42.96 53.80 25.49
CA LEU A 238 -43.66 52.51 25.55
C LEU A 238 -43.39 51.66 24.29
N ILE A 239 -43.14 52.31 23.14
CA ILE A 239 -42.75 51.64 21.90
C ILE A 239 -41.36 51.00 22.05
N LEU A 240 -40.41 51.69 22.68
CA LEU A 240 -39.06 51.15 22.90
C LEU A 240 -39.06 49.98 23.88
N ILE A 241 -39.90 50.01 24.92
CA ILE A 241 -40.10 48.88 25.83
C ILE A 241 -40.73 47.69 25.08
N ASP A 242 -41.72 47.94 24.22
CA ASP A 242 -42.34 46.91 23.37
C ASP A 242 -41.33 46.30 22.40
N ALA A 243 -40.45 47.11 21.79
CA ALA A 243 -39.38 46.65 20.91
C ALA A 243 -38.35 45.77 21.65
N LEU A 244 -37.90 46.17 22.85
CA LEU A 244 -37.02 45.36 23.69
C LEU A 244 -37.67 44.01 24.06
N LEU A 245 -38.97 44.01 24.39
CA LEU A 245 -39.72 42.78 24.67
C LEU A 245 -39.86 41.89 23.42
N HIS A 246 -40.02 42.47 22.24
CA HIS A 246 -40.07 41.74 20.97
C HIS A 246 -38.73 41.06 20.67
N ILE A 247 -37.62 41.77 20.86
CA ILE A 247 -36.27 41.21 20.72
C ILE A 247 -36.04 40.09 21.75
N ALA A 248 -36.35 40.33 23.03
CA ALA A 248 -36.26 39.33 24.11
C ALA A 248 -37.13 38.07 23.86
N SER A 249 -38.24 38.22 23.14
CA SER A 249 -39.15 37.13 22.78
C SER A 249 -38.73 36.32 21.55
N ASN A 250 -37.56 36.63 20.96
CA ASN A 250 -37.07 36.06 19.70
C ASN A 250 -37.98 36.37 18.49
N GLN A 251 -38.59 37.56 18.46
CA GLN A 251 -39.39 38.07 17.34
C GLN A 251 -38.89 39.45 16.88
N PRO A 252 -37.67 39.54 16.34
CA PRO A 252 -37.04 40.81 16.01
C PRO A 252 -37.74 41.57 14.86
N HIS A 253 -38.37 40.87 13.90
CA HIS A 253 -39.12 41.51 12.81
C HIS A 253 -40.24 42.45 13.30
N LEU A 254 -40.94 42.07 14.38
CA LEU A 254 -41.98 42.91 14.99
C LEU A 254 -41.39 44.13 15.68
N ALA A 255 -40.16 44.05 16.22
CA ALA A 255 -39.48 45.21 16.77
C ALA A 255 -39.13 46.22 15.68
N VAL A 256 -38.68 45.75 14.51
CA VAL A 256 -38.40 46.58 13.34
C VAL A 256 -39.67 47.33 12.89
N GLU A 257 -40.79 46.63 12.68
CA GLU A 257 -42.06 47.24 12.27
C GLU A 257 -42.55 48.32 13.24
N ARG A 258 -42.34 48.09 14.54
CA ARG A 258 -42.80 49.02 15.59
C ARG A 258 -41.95 50.28 15.66
N ILE A 259 -40.65 50.18 15.43
CA ILE A 259 -39.72 51.32 15.45
C ILE A 259 -39.86 52.16 14.17
N ASP A 260 -39.93 51.52 13.00
CA ASP A 260 -39.95 52.18 11.67
C ASP A 260 -41.21 53.07 11.46
N GLY A 261 -42.31 52.74 12.13
CA GLY A 261 -43.57 53.48 12.03
C GLY A 261 -43.73 54.68 12.98
N SER A 262 -42.68 55.11 13.69
CA SER A 262 -42.79 56.11 14.78
C SER A 262 -41.73 57.22 14.77
N ASP A 263 -42.16 58.46 14.99
CA ASP A 263 -41.28 59.64 15.07
C ASP A 263 -40.77 59.88 16.50
N PHE A 264 -39.48 59.62 16.74
CA PHE A 264 -38.85 59.87 18.04
C PHE A 264 -38.30 61.31 18.12
N LYS A 265 -38.77 62.10 19.10
CA LYS A 265 -38.26 63.46 19.35
C LYS A 265 -37.25 63.45 20.49
N GLY A 266 -35.99 63.76 20.18
CA GLY A 266 -34.89 63.86 21.15
C GLY A 266 -33.67 63.07 20.70
N LYS A 267 -32.47 63.68 20.79
CA LYS A 267 -31.22 63.08 20.26
C LYS A 267 -30.89 61.72 20.89
N GLU A 268 -31.10 61.57 22.20
CA GLU A 268 -30.77 60.33 22.92
C GLU A 268 -31.74 59.19 22.60
N ILE A 269 -33.05 59.48 22.53
CA ILE A 269 -34.09 58.50 22.20
C ILE A 269 -33.96 58.04 20.74
N GLN A 270 -33.65 58.96 19.82
CA GLN A 270 -33.39 58.62 18.41
C GLN A 270 -32.18 57.71 18.25
N SER A 271 -31.10 57.96 19.01
CA SER A 271 -29.91 57.11 18.98
C SER A 271 -30.22 55.68 19.45
N ILE A 272 -30.92 55.54 20.59
CA ILE A 272 -31.29 54.22 21.13
C ILE A 272 -32.25 53.48 20.18
N SER A 273 -33.20 54.21 19.59
CA SER A 273 -34.11 53.69 18.57
C SER A 273 -33.35 53.12 17.37
N ASN A 274 -32.36 53.87 16.84
CA ASN A 274 -31.55 53.41 15.71
C ASN A 274 -30.69 52.19 16.08
N ASP A 275 -30.08 52.19 17.27
CA ASP A 275 -29.26 51.07 17.77
C ASP A 275 -30.11 49.78 17.89
N LEU A 276 -31.32 49.88 18.47
CA LEU A 276 -32.28 48.78 18.58
C LEU A 276 -32.82 48.32 17.22
N TYR A 277 -33.07 49.26 16.31
CA TYR A 277 -33.51 48.97 14.95
C TYR A 277 -32.46 48.16 14.18
N HIS A 278 -31.18 48.56 14.25
CA HIS A 278 -30.09 47.83 13.61
C HIS A 278 -29.89 46.43 14.22
N LEU A 279 -29.93 46.32 15.55
CA LEU A 279 -29.85 45.02 16.23
C LEU A 279 -30.99 44.09 15.82
N ALA A 280 -32.22 44.60 15.75
CA ALA A 280 -33.39 43.82 15.36
C ALA A 280 -33.33 43.39 13.88
N ARG A 281 -32.88 44.26 12.96
CA ARG A 281 -32.69 43.89 11.55
C ARG A 281 -31.68 42.76 11.40
N LEU A 282 -30.53 42.87 12.06
CA LEU A 282 -29.50 41.84 12.01
C LEU A 282 -29.99 40.49 12.56
N GLN A 283 -30.68 40.49 13.70
CA GLN A 283 -31.25 39.26 14.27
C GLN A 283 -32.41 38.67 13.45
N SER A 284 -33.07 39.48 12.62
CA SER A 284 -34.12 39.03 11.70
C SER A 284 -33.59 38.41 10.39
N GLY A 285 -32.26 38.43 10.18
CA GLY A 285 -31.60 37.90 8.98
C GLY A 285 -31.31 38.95 7.90
N ASP A 286 -31.46 40.24 8.20
CA ASP A 286 -31.12 41.34 7.30
C ASP A 286 -29.70 41.87 7.59
N PHE A 287 -28.78 41.47 6.73
CA PHE A 287 -27.34 41.68 6.88
C PHE A 287 -26.85 43.09 6.50
N ASP A 288 -27.71 43.95 5.95
CA ASP A 288 -27.35 45.35 5.63
C ASP A 288 -26.98 46.15 6.89
N ALA A 289 -27.58 45.78 8.03
CA ALA A 289 -27.34 46.41 9.32
C ALA A 289 -26.04 45.93 10.02
N TRP A 290 -25.32 44.98 9.44
CA TRP A 290 -24.13 44.37 10.05
C TRP A 290 -23.03 45.39 10.34
N LYS A 291 -22.72 46.28 9.38
CA LYS A 291 -21.69 47.33 9.58
C LYS A 291 -22.02 48.27 10.74
N SER A 292 -23.30 48.64 10.88
CA SER A 292 -23.75 49.50 11.98
C SER A 292 -23.60 48.79 13.34
N CYS A 293 -23.79 47.47 13.38
CA CYS A 293 -23.64 46.67 14.60
C CYS A 293 -22.17 46.38 14.95
N ALA A 294 -21.33 46.07 13.96
CA ALA A 294 -19.91 45.80 14.14
C ALA A 294 -19.10 47.04 14.57
N CYS A 295 -19.57 48.25 14.22
CA CYS A 295 -18.93 49.53 14.56
C CYS A 295 -19.54 50.23 15.80
N ALA A 296 -20.34 49.54 16.62
CA ALA A 296 -20.92 50.13 17.81
C ALA A 296 -19.82 50.55 18.82
N THR A 297 -19.81 51.82 19.25
CA THR A 297 -18.74 52.41 20.08
C THR A 297 -19.11 52.62 21.56
N GLY A 298 -20.34 52.26 21.96
CA GLY A 298 -20.78 52.41 23.35
C GLY A 298 -20.26 51.29 24.26
N ASN A 299 -20.01 51.63 25.53
CA ASN A 299 -19.59 50.65 26.56
C ASN A 299 -20.78 50.13 27.38
N ASP A 300 -21.99 50.29 26.84
CA ASP A 300 -23.27 49.89 27.40
C ASP A 300 -23.68 48.49 26.91
N ALA A 301 -24.60 47.86 27.65
CA ALA A 301 -25.01 46.48 27.39
C ALA A 301 -25.68 46.30 26.01
N LEU A 302 -26.37 47.33 25.50
CA LEU A 302 -26.94 47.31 24.15
C LEU A 302 -25.87 47.27 23.05
N SER A 303 -24.84 48.12 23.13
CA SER A 303 -23.71 48.10 22.18
C SER A 303 -22.97 46.77 22.23
N SER A 304 -22.80 46.17 23.41
CA SER A 304 -22.23 44.82 23.53
C SER A 304 -23.10 43.77 22.85
N ALA A 305 -24.43 43.86 22.96
CA ALA A 305 -25.36 42.97 22.28
C ALA A 305 -25.28 43.12 20.74
N MET A 306 -25.13 44.36 20.23
CA MET A 306 -24.91 44.64 18.81
C MET A 306 -23.61 43.99 18.30
N LEU A 307 -22.50 44.15 19.04
CA LEU A 307 -21.22 43.52 18.71
C LEU A 307 -21.31 42.00 18.75
N THR A 308 -21.94 41.40 19.76
CA THR A 308 -22.12 39.94 19.79
C THR A 308 -22.92 39.45 18.58
N ALA A 309 -24.02 40.11 18.22
CA ALA A 309 -24.86 39.70 17.11
C ALA A 309 -24.12 39.80 15.76
N ALA A 310 -23.31 40.85 15.57
CA ALA A 310 -22.49 41.00 14.37
C ALA A 310 -21.39 39.94 14.27
N TRP A 311 -20.61 39.74 15.33
CA TRP A 311 -19.43 38.87 15.28
C TRP A 311 -19.76 37.37 15.40
N THR A 312 -20.95 37.00 15.88
CA THR A 312 -21.43 35.60 15.79
C THR A 312 -21.78 35.17 14.36
N ASN A 313 -22.17 36.10 13.49
CA ASN A 313 -22.48 35.86 12.08
C ASN A 313 -21.70 36.85 11.20
N PRO A 314 -20.37 36.67 11.06
CA PRO A 314 -19.55 37.56 10.26
C PRO A 314 -19.90 37.44 8.78
N ILE A 315 -19.83 38.56 8.05
CA ILE A 315 -20.00 38.61 6.60
C ILE A 315 -18.61 38.77 5.97
N GLU A 316 -18.32 38.01 4.91
CA GLU A 316 -17.11 38.18 4.12
C GLU A 316 -17.09 39.58 3.46
N GLN A 317 -16.39 40.52 4.09
CA GLN A 317 -16.06 41.85 3.57
C GLN A 317 -14.58 42.13 3.86
N ASP A 318 -13.94 42.93 3.02
CA ASP A 318 -12.57 43.41 3.26
C ASP A 318 -12.57 44.35 4.49
N LEU A 319 -12.22 43.79 5.64
CA LEU A 319 -12.16 44.47 6.92
C LEU A 319 -10.71 44.58 7.38
N ASP A 320 -10.38 45.70 8.03
CA ASP A 320 -9.05 45.91 8.60
C ASP A 320 -8.79 44.93 9.75
N LEU A 321 -7.57 44.41 9.86
CA LEU A 321 -7.17 43.45 10.91
C LEU A 321 -7.59 43.90 12.32
N SER A 322 -7.45 45.19 12.64
CA SER A 322 -7.80 45.75 13.95
C SER A 322 -9.29 45.61 14.28
N THR A 323 -10.16 45.64 13.27
CA THR A 323 -11.59 45.43 13.45
C THR A 323 -11.91 43.97 13.72
N ILE A 324 -11.25 43.05 13.01
CA ILE A 324 -11.39 41.60 13.22
C ILE A 324 -10.86 41.19 14.60
N GLU A 325 -9.69 41.69 15.01
CA GLU A 325 -9.13 41.48 16.35
C GLU A 325 -10.07 41.98 17.45
N SER A 326 -10.68 43.16 17.25
CA SER A 326 -11.63 43.70 18.21
C SER A 326 -12.89 42.83 18.35
N GLY A 327 -13.32 42.18 17.25
CA GLY A 327 -14.41 41.22 17.23
C GLY A 327 -14.06 39.92 17.95
N ILE A 328 -12.87 39.36 17.68
CA ILE A 328 -12.34 38.16 18.37
C ILE A 328 -12.26 38.42 19.88
N PHE A 329 -11.61 39.54 20.27
CA PHE A 329 -11.44 39.91 21.67
C PHE A 329 -12.79 40.10 22.38
N HIS A 330 -13.80 40.63 21.69
CA HIS A 330 -15.15 40.78 22.25
C HIS A 330 -15.83 39.43 22.50
N LEU A 331 -15.72 38.47 21.57
CA LEU A 331 -16.25 37.12 21.75
C LEU A 331 -15.53 36.37 22.88
N GLU A 332 -14.19 36.47 22.94
CA GLU A 332 -13.38 35.86 24.00
C GLU A 332 -13.72 36.42 25.38
N LYS A 333 -13.81 37.76 25.50
CA LYS A 333 -14.18 38.43 26.75
C LYS A 333 -15.55 37.97 27.26
N ASN A 334 -16.46 37.63 26.35
CA ASN A 334 -17.81 37.15 26.67
C ASN A 334 -17.91 35.62 26.76
N ASN A 335 -16.79 34.88 26.68
CA ASN A 335 -16.72 33.41 26.66
C ASN A 335 -17.61 32.76 25.57
N LEU A 336 -17.70 33.39 24.40
CA LEU A 336 -18.42 32.85 23.23
C LEU A 336 -17.45 32.17 22.27
N PRO A 337 -17.86 31.08 21.58
CA PRO A 337 -17.02 30.42 20.59
C PRO A 337 -16.78 31.34 19.39
N ILE A 338 -15.54 31.37 18.92
CA ILE A 338 -15.16 32.08 17.69
C ILE A 338 -15.69 31.26 16.50
N PRO A 339 -16.47 31.84 15.57
CA PRO A 339 -16.89 31.15 14.36
C PRO A 339 -15.70 30.85 13.44
N ASP A 340 -15.70 29.68 12.80
CA ASP A 340 -14.63 29.26 11.87
C ASP A 340 -14.46 30.27 10.72
N SER A 341 -15.56 30.87 10.24
CA SER A 341 -15.53 31.94 9.22
C SER A 341 -14.77 33.18 9.66
N LEU A 342 -14.94 33.60 10.92
CA LEU A 342 -14.18 34.70 11.52
C LEU A 342 -12.70 34.35 11.65
N GLN A 343 -12.40 33.12 12.07
CA GLN A 343 -11.03 32.62 12.21
C GLN A 343 -10.31 32.61 10.85
N TRP A 344 -10.98 32.15 9.78
CA TRP A 344 -10.42 32.18 8.42
C TRP A 344 -10.29 33.59 7.85
N MET A 345 -11.22 34.52 8.17
CA MET A 345 -11.07 35.93 7.82
C MET A 345 -9.84 36.55 8.49
N PHE A 346 -9.60 36.23 9.77
CA PHE A 346 -8.42 36.67 10.49
C PHE A 346 -7.12 36.09 9.89
N ILE A 347 -7.10 34.79 9.59
CA ILE A 347 -5.96 34.12 8.94
C ILE A 347 -5.65 34.78 7.57
N ARG A 348 -6.66 35.03 6.74
CA ARG A 348 -6.48 35.71 5.43
C ARG A 348 -5.98 37.14 5.59
N ALA A 349 -6.49 37.89 6.57
CA ALA A 349 -6.08 39.26 6.85
C ALA A 349 -4.62 39.35 7.38
N LEU A 350 -4.23 38.40 8.24
CA LEU A 350 -2.84 38.25 8.69
C LEU A 350 -1.90 37.92 7.52
N ALA A 351 -2.32 36.99 6.64
CA ALA A 351 -1.58 36.64 5.43
C ALA A 351 -1.37 37.86 4.51
N ALA A 352 -2.41 38.66 4.29
CA ALA A 352 -2.34 39.87 3.47
C ALA A 352 -1.42 40.96 4.05
N LYS A 353 -1.24 40.99 5.38
CA LYS A 353 -0.32 41.92 6.06
C LYS A 353 1.11 41.41 6.18
N GLY A 354 1.36 40.13 5.92
CA GLY A 354 2.69 39.51 5.94
C GLY A 354 3.05 38.78 7.25
N ASP A 355 2.15 38.68 8.22
CA ASP A 355 2.36 37.97 9.50
C ASP A 355 2.06 36.46 9.33
N ILE A 356 2.84 35.80 8.48
CA ILE A 356 2.62 34.40 8.07
C ILE A 356 2.79 33.43 9.24
N GLU A 357 3.71 33.68 10.19
CA GLU A 357 3.99 32.78 11.31
C GLU A 357 2.85 32.65 12.33
N GLU A 358 2.13 33.73 12.60
CA GLU A 358 0.97 33.69 13.51
C GLU A 358 -0.22 33.04 12.81
N ALA A 359 -0.40 33.32 11.53
CA ALA A 359 -1.47 32.73 10.75
C ALA A 359 -1.29 31.20 10.58
N THR A 360 -0.07 30.71 10.40
CA THR A 360 0.20 29.25 10.28
C THR A 360 -0.05 28.50 11.59
N LYS A 361 0.25 29.10 12.74
CA LYS A 361 -0.13 28.55 14.06
C LYS A 361 -1.64 28.42 14.20
N LEU A 362 -2.39 29.44 13.79
CA LEU A 362 -3.86 29.43 13.87
C LEU A 362 -4.49 28.43 12.91
N ILE A 363 -3.88 28.19 11.74
CA ILE A 363 -4.34 27.15 10.81
C ILE A 363 -4.23 25.76 11.45
N MET A 364 -3.21 25.49 12.27
CA MET A 364 -3.03 24.17 12.93
C MET A 364 -4.21 23.78 13.83
N ASP A 365 -4.86 24.76 14.47
CA ASP A 365 -6.03 24.54 15.32
C ASP A 365 -7.35 24.72 14.57
N ALA A 366 -7.33 25.33 13.39
CA ALA A 366 -8.52 25.54 12.56
C ALA A 366 -9.02 24.25 11.89
N LYS A 367 -10.33 24.19 11.66
CA LYS A 367 -10.96 23.19 10.79
C LYS A 367 -10.86 23.63 9.34
N ILE A 368 -10.35 22.74 8.48
CA ILE A 368 -10.26 22.93 7.04
C ILE A 368 -11.28 21.96 6.41
N GLU A 369 -12.47 22.45 6.07
CA GLU A 369 -13.52 21.64 5.41
C GLU A 369 -13.67 22.04 3.93
N ASP A 370 -13.61 23.35 3.63
CA ASP A 370 -13.80 23.87 2.28
C ASP A 370 -12.54 23.83 1.41
N SER A 371 -12.73 23.64 0.10
CA SER A 371 -11.67 23.68 -0.92
C SER A 371 -10.90 25.00 -0.95
N ALA A 372 -11.61 26.12 -0.78
CA ALA A 372 -11.02 27.45 -0.74
C ALA A 372 -10.09 27.65 0.48
N SER A 373 -10.48 27.10 1.63
CA SER A 373 -9.67 27.13 2.85
C SER A 373 -8.45 26.22 2.74
N PHE A 374 -8.58 25.06 2.07
CA PHE A 374 -7.47 24.17 1.78
C PHE A 374 -6.43 24.79 0.83
N LEU A 375 -6.89 25.46 -0.24
CA LEU A 375 -6.01 26.20 -1.15
C LEU A 375 -5.29 27.35 -0.44
N ALA A 376 -6.03 28.14 0.37
CA ALA A 376 -5.45 29.23 1.15
C ALA A 376 -4.38 28.72 2.14
N ALA A 377 -4.66 27.63 2.86
CA ALA A 377 -3.71 27.00 3.77
C ALA A 377 -2.45 26.50 3.03
N SER A 378 -2.64 25.89 1.85
CA SER A 378 -1.54 25.37 1.03
C SER A 378 -0.58 26.46 0.57
N ARG A 379 -1.08 27.65 0.21
CA ARG A 379 -0.22 28.81 -0.13
C ARG A 379 0.61 29.29 1.06
N MET A 380 0.06 29.20 2.27
CA MET A 380 0.70 29.67 3.51
C MET A 380 1.65 28.64 4.12
N ALA A 381 1.68 27.41 3.59
CA ALA A 381 2.51 26.32 4.10
C ALA A 381 4.01 26.46 3.80
N LYS A 382 4.42 27.48 3.03
CA LYS A 382 5.81 27.68 2.62
C LYS A 382 6.72 27.90 3.84
N GLY A 383 7.62 26.95 4.07
CA GLY A 383 8.57 26.97 5.20
C GLY A 383 8.06 26.34 6.51
N HIS A 384 6.84 25.79 6.52
CA HIS A 384 6.24 25.15 7.70
C HIS A 384 5.92 23.67 7.44
N GLU A 385 6.88 22.80 7.78
CA GLU A 385 6.82 21.35 7.51
C GLU A 385 5.62 20.65 8.17
N ALA A 386 5.35 20.93 9.45
CA ALA A 386 4.22 20.33 10.17
C ALA A 386 2.84 20.66 9.56
N LEU A 387 2.71 21.86 8.95
CA LEU A 387 1.48 22.25 8.29
C LEU A 387 1.36 21.59 6.91
N ALA A 388 2.47 21.45 6.19
CA ALA A 388 2.52 20.70 4.94
C ALA A 388 2.15 19.21 5.16
N GLU A 389 2.69 18.56 6.20
CA GLU A 389 2.35 17.17 6.56
C GLU A 389 0.85 17.01 6.84
N ARG A 390 0.27 17.89 7.67
CA ARG A 390 -1.18 17.86 7.97
C ARG A 390 -2.03 18.06 6.71
N LEU A 391 -1.61 18.94 5.80
CA LEU A 391 -2.33 19.16 4.54
C LEU A 391 -2.23 17.94 3.61
N CYS A 392 -1.09 17.26 3.56
CA CYS A 392 -0.93 16.01 2.82
C CYS A 392 -1.86 14.90 3.34
N GLU A 393 -2.05 14.78 4.66
CA GLU A 393 -3.01 13.83 5.24
C GLU A 393 -4.46 14.18 4.86
N LEU A 394 -4.80 15.48 4.83
CA LEU A 394 -6.14 15.95 4.49
C LEU A 394 -6.44 15.89 2.98
N ALA A 395 -5.41 15.89 2.12
CA ALA A 395 -5.55 15.91 0.66
C ALA A 395 -6.43 14.78 0.12
N ILE A 396 -6.47 13.62 0.80
CA ILE A 396 -7.27 12.43 0.45
C ILE A 396 -8.78 12.75 0.40
N ASN A 397 -9.25 13.71 1.20
CA ASN A 397 -10.68 14.01 1.32
C ASN A 397 -11.21 14.97 0.24
N TYR A 398 -10.34 15.49 -0.61
CA TYR A 398 -10.68 16.50 -1.62
C TYR A 398 -10.84 15.89 -3.03
N ASP A 399 -11.39 16.68 -3.95
CA ASP A 399 -11.72 16.26 -5.32
C ASP A 399 -10.58 16.51 -6.33
N THR A 400 -10.73 15.99 -7.55
CA THR A 400 -9.71 16.16 -8.60
C THR A 400 -9.47 17.62 -8.97
N ASN A 401 -10.50 18.46 -8.95
CA ASN A 401 -10.39 19.87 -9.35
C ASN A 401 -9.52 20.68 -8.37
N THR A 402 -9.60 20.38 -7.07
CA THR A 402 -8.77 21.04 -6.07
C THR A 402 -7.31 20.61 -6.18
N TRP A 403 -7.05 19.33 -6.45
CA TRP A 403 -5.69 18.85 -6.73
C TRP A 403 -5.09 19.51 -7.97
N GLU A 404 -5.87 19.65 -9.06
CA GLU A 404 -5.43 20.38 -10.26
C GLU A 404 -5.14 21.85 -9.97
N GLY A 405 -5.97 22.52 -9.17
CA GLY A 405 -5.74 23.88 -8.72
C GLY A 405 -4.43 24.05 -7.94
N ILE A 406 -4.06 23.05 -7.13
CA ILE A 406 -2.78 23.04 -6.39
C ILE A 406 -1.59 22.82 -7.32
N ILE A 407 -1.74 21.95 -8.32
CA ILE A 407 -0.67 21.65 -9.26
C ILE A 407 -0.36 22.84 -10.18
N ALA A 408 -1.37 23.60 -10.56
CA ALA A 408 -1.21 24.78 -11.43
C ALA A 408 -0.49 25.96 -10.75
N GLU A 409 -0.43 26.01 -9.42
CA GLU A 409 0.15 27.12 -8.67
C GLU A 409 1.58 26.81 -8.18
N ASP A 410 2.57 27.53 -8.72
CA ASP A 410 3.99 27.35 -8.36
C ASP A 410 4.36 27.90 -6.97
N GLU A 411 3.49 28.70 -6.35
CA GLU A 411 3.73 29.27 -5.01
C GLU A 411 3.59 28.24 -3.88
N ILE A 412 2.89 27.14 -4.13
CA ILE A 412 2.61 26.08 -3.15
C ILE A 412 3.84 25.18 -2.96
N PRO A 413 4.16 24.76 -1.70
CA PRO A 413 5.27 23.87 -1.43
C PRO A 413 5.28 22.59 -2.28
N THR A 414 6.47 22.20 -2.73
CA THR A 414 6.68 21.00 -3.57
C THR A 414 6.15 19.73 -2.91
N GLN A 415 6.28 19.58 -1.59
CA GLN A 415 5.75 18.44 -0.84
C GLN A 415 4.24 18.24 -1.04
N ILE A 416 3.45 19.32 -0.96
CA ILE A 416 2.00 19.28 -1.12
C ILE A 416 1.64 19.02 -2.59
N ARG A 417 2.34 19.68 -3.53
CA ARG A 417 2.15 19.47 -4.97
C ARG A 417 2.42 18.02 -5.38
N VAL A 418 3.50 17.41 -4.85
CA VAL A 418 3.82 15.99 -5.07
C VAL A 418 2.70 15.12 -4.48
N CYS A 419 2.24 15.37 -3.25
CA CYS A 419 1.13 14.63 -2.65
C CYS A 419 -0.13 14.66 -3.53
N CYS A 420 -0.56 15.83 -3.99
CA CYS A 420 -1.69 15.97 -4.91
C CYS A 420 -1.45 15.25 -6.26
N ALA A 421 -0.23 15.32 -6.81
CA ALA A 421 0.15 14.61 -8.02
C ALA A 421 0.11 13.08 -7.85
N THR A 422 0.50 12.56 -6.68
CA THR A 422 0.40 11.13 -6.36
C THR A 422 -1.05 10.65 -6.39
N HIS A 423 -2.01 11.47 -5.93
CA HIS A 423 -3.43 11.14 -5.97
C HIS A 423 -3.98 11.19 -7.40
N LEU A 424 -3.54 12.17 -8.19
CA LEU A 424 -3.91 12.31 -9.60
C LEU A 424 -3.35 11.19 -10.48
N SER A 425 -2.27 10.51 -10.08
CA SER A 425 -1.63 9.42 -10.84
C SER A 425 -2.56 8.24 -11.21
N ARG A 426 -3.67 8.11 -10.49
CA ARG A 426 -4.65 7.02 -10.66
C ARG A 426 -5.72 7.33 -11.72
N PHE A 427 -5.78 8.58 -12.19
CA PHE A 427 -6.81 9.07 -13.11
C PHE A 427 -6.23 9.35 -14.50
N GLN A 428 -7.12 9.41 -15.48
CA GLN A 428 -6.78 9.85 -16.82
C GLN A 428 -6.83 11.38 -16.84
N LEU A 429 -5.72 12.00 -17.23
CA LEU A 429 -5.48 13.44 -17.08
C LEU A 429 -5.69 14.18 -18.40
N SER A 430 -5.97 15.48 -18.30
CA SER A 430 -5.93 16.36 -19.46
C SER A 430 -4.48 16.62 -19.90
N SER A 431 -4.26 16.96 -21.17
CA SER A 431 -2.91 17.20 -21.73
C SER A 431 -2.10 18.24 -20.95
N SER A 432 -2.75 19.33 -20.49
CA SER A 432 -2.09 20.39 -19.72
C SER A 432 -1.77 19.96 -18.28
N THR A 433 -2.67 19.20 -17.64
CA THR A 433 -2.43 18.69 -16.28
C THR A 433 -1.34 17.61 -16.29
N LEU A 434 -1.30 16.80 -17.35
CA LEU A 434 -0.38 15.68 -17.50
C LEU A 434 1.09 16.11 -17.48
N GLU A 435 1.47 17.13 -18.26
CA GLU A 435 2.85 17.63 -18.30
C GLU A 435 3.32 18.14 -16.94
N GLN A 436 2.45 18.88 -16.24
CA GLN A 436 2.74 19.40 -14.89
C GLN A 436 2.86 18.29 -13.86
N VAL A 437 1.98 17.28 -13.92
CA VAL A 437 2.04 16.11 -13.03
C VAL A 437 3.35 15.34 -13.25
N ILE A 438 3.76 15.10 -14.50
CA ILE A 438 5.03 14.43 -14.81
C ILE A 438 6.21 15.23 -14.25
N GLU A 439 6.26 16.54 -14.50
CA GLU A 439 7.32 17.41 -13.98
C GLU A 439 7.42 17.36 -12.46
N ILE A 440 6.28 17.46 -11.76
CA ILE A 440 6.23 17.46 -10.30
C ILE A 440 6.66 16.11 -9.73
N LEU A 441 6.20 15.00 -10.32
CA LEU A 441 6.56 13.65 -9.85
C LEU A 441 8.05 13.35 -10.06
N VAL A 442 8.62 13.81 -11.18
CA VAL A 442 10.07 13.67 -11.45
C VAL A 442 10.89 14.50 -10.46
N LYS A 443 10.53 15.77 -10.23
CA LYS A 443 11.18 16.64 -9.24
C LYS A 443 11.04 16.11 -7.80
N GLY A 444 9.91 15.48 -7.50
CA GLY A 444 9.61 14.84 -6.22
C GLY A 444 10.15 13.42 -6.07
N ASN A 445 10.83 12.87 -7.09
CA ASN A 445 11.38 11.51 -7.10
C ASN A 445 10.34 10.39 -6.83
N ASP A 446 9.05 10.62 -7.11
CA ASP A 446 8.00 9.60 -6.97
C ASP A 446 7.81 8.81 -8.27
N ILE A 447 8.69 7.82 -8.46
CA ILE A 447 8.73 6.97 -9.64
C ILE A 447 7.53 6.01 -9.71
N GLU A 448 6.96 5.59 -8.57
CA GLU A 448 5.81 4.67 -8.56
C GLU A 448 4.58 5.36 -9.15
N SER A 449 4.27 6.57 -8.68
CA SER A 449 3.18 7.37 -9.24
C SER A 449 3.43 7.75 -10.69
N LEU A 450 4.68 8.06 -11.07
CA LEU A 450 5.05 8.35 -12.46
C LEU A 450 4.74 7.16 -13.38
N ALA A 451 5.12 5.95 -12.97
CA ALA A 451 4.81 4.73 -13.71
C ALA A 451 3.31 4.50 -13.87
N LEU A 452 2.50 4.83 -12.86
CA LEU A 452 1.03 4.76 -12.95
C LEU A 452 0.48 5.78 -13.96
N VAL A 453 0.97 7.03 -13.95
CA VAL A 453 0.58 8.06 -14.93
C VAL A 453 0.87 7.60 -16.35
N ILE A 454 2.07 7.06 -16.60
CA ILE A 454 2.49 6.54 -17.91
C ILE A 454 1.52 5.47 -18.41
N CYS A 455 1.14 4.52 -17.55
CA CYS A 455 0.29 3.40 -17.92
C CYS A 455 -1.18 3.83 -18.09
N LYS A 456 -1.72 4.68 -17.21
CA LYS A 456 -3.12 5.12 -17.25
C LYS A 456 -3.45 6.06 -18.39
N ASN A 457 -2.47 6.86 -18.82
CA ASN A 457 -2.61 7.78 -19.95
C ASN A 457 -2.04 7.23 -21.26
N GLU A 458 -1.60 5.96 -21.27
CA GLU A 458 -1.04 5.26 -22.43
C GLU A 458 0.04 6.07 -23.16
N LEU A 459 0.96 6.68 -22.39
CA LEU A 459 2.02 7.51 -22.95
C LEU A 459 2.92 6.71 -23.89
N GLN A 460 3.19 7.28 -25.06
CA GLN A 460 4.01 6.65 -26.10
C GLN A 460 5.49 7.00 -25.91
N GLY A 461 6.36 5.99 -26.06
CA GLY A 461 7.82 6.11 -26.00
C GLY A 461 8.39 7.15 -26.96
N SER A 462 7.76 7.29 -28.13
CA SER A 462 8.17 8.23 -29.18
C SER A 462 7.95 9.69 -28.83
N GLU A 463 6.98 10.01 -27.97
CA GLU A 463 6.63 11.38 -27.59
C GLU A 463 7.29 11.78 -26.27
N ASN A 464 7.37 10.85 -25.32
CA ASN A 464 7.85 11.11 -23.96
C ASN A 464 9.00 10.17 -23.58
N PRO A 465 10.18 10.27 -24.22
CA PRO A 465 11.25 9.29 -24.03
C PRO A 465 11.81 9.28 -22.59
N TYR A 466 12.14 10.45 -22.02
CA TYR A 466 12.78 10.52 -20.70
C TYR A 466 11.91 9.99 -19.54
N PRO A 467 10.62 10.37 -19.38
CA PRO A 467 9.76 9.80 -18.34
C PRO A 467 9.66 8.28 -18.43
N ILE A 468 9.56 7.75 -19.65
CA ILE A 468 9.41 6.32 -19.91
C ILE A 468 10.71 5.59 -19.55
N LEU A 469 11.87 6.09 -19.98
CA LEU A 469 13.18 5.50 -19.64
C LEU A 469 13.49 5.56 -18.13
N LEU A 470 13.10 6.67 -17.47
CA LEU A 470 13.21 6.82 -16.02
C LEU A 470 12.36 5.77 -15.29
N ALA A 471 11.08 5.63 -15.64
CA ALA A 471 10.23 4.59 -15.07
C ALA A 471 10.76 3.19 -15.41
N SER A 472 11.24 2.96 -16.62
CA SER A 472 11.83 1.69 -17.06
C SER A 472 13.03 1.24 -16.22
N SER A 473 13.81 2.18 -15.70
CA SER A 473 15.03 1.91 -14.91
C SER A 473 14.78 1.85 -13.41
N LEU A 474 13.92 2.72 -12.88
CA LEU A 474 13.72 2.93 -11.44
C LEU A 474 12.38 2.44 -10.89
N ALA A 475 11.40 2.08 -11.73
CA ALA A 475 10.08 1.73 -11.24
C ALA A 475 10.14 0.51 -10.30
N PRO A 476 9.42 0.53 -9.17
CA PRO A 476 9.42 -0.55 -8.21
C PRO A 476 8.74 -1.81 -8.78
N ALA A 477 9.21 -2.98 -8.36
CA ALA A 477 8.68 -4.27 -8.82
C ALA A 477 7.25 -4.56 -8.32
N ASN A 478 6.73 -3.77 -7.37
CA ASN A 478 5.40 -3.94 -6.77
C ASN A 478 4.26 -3.58 -7.74
N LEU A 479 4.57 -2.86 -8.83
CA LEU A 479 3.64 -2.54 -9.89
C LEU A 479 2.96 -3.78 -10.48
N ALA A 480 1.76 -3.58 -11.02
CA ALA A 480 1.03 -4.62 -11.74
C ALA A 480 1.86 -5.14 -12.92
N PRO A 481 1.81 -6.46 -13.23
CA PRO A 481 2.60 -7.05 -14.31
C PRO A 481 2.29 -6.41 -15.67
N GLU A 482 1.04 -6.03 -15.90
CA GLU A 482 0.57 -5.32 -17.10
C GLU A 482 1.23 -3.95 -17.28
N ASN A 483 1.40 -3.21 -16.18
CA ASN A 483 2.09 -1.91 -16.19
C ASN A 483 3.57 -2.09 -16.49
N ILE A 484 4.21 -3.11 -15.91
CA ILE A 484 5.62 -3.41 -16.16
C ILE A 484 5.84 -3.78 -17.63
N SER A 485 4.98 -4.62 -18.21
CA SER A 485 5.08 -4.96 -19.64
C SER A 485 4.87 -3.75 -20.54
N TRP A 486 3.90 -2.88 -20.23
CA TRP A 486 3.67 -1.64 -20.99
C TRP A 486 4.89 -0.73 -20.98
N ILE A 487 5.47 -0.46 -19.81
CA ILE A 487 6.66 0.38 -19.69
C ILE A 487 7.84 -0.23 -20.45
N GLN A 488 8.01 -1.56 -20.41
CA GLN A 488 9.09 -2.24 -21.13
C GLN A 488 8.93 -2.16 -22.65
N GLU A 489 7.71 -2.29 -23.17
CA GLU A 489 7.41 -2.14 -24.60
C GLU A 489 7.68 -0.71 -25.08
N GLN A 490 7.19 0.29 -24.35
CA GLN A 490 7.37 1.69 -24.69
C GLN A 490 8.82 2.17 -24.52
N ALA A 491 9.58 1.58 -23.60
CA ALA A 491 10.99 1.90 -23.42
C ALA A 491 11.84 1.57 -24.65
N ILE A 492 11.48 0.56 -25.44
CA ILE A 492 12.18 0.24 -26.69
C ILE A 492 12.02 1.39 -27.69
N MET A 493 10.81 1.93 -27.83
CA MET A 493 10.55 3.08 -28.72
C MET A 493 11.23 4.36 -28.20
N ALA A 494 11.24 4.56 -26.88
CA ALA A 494 11.91 5.69 -26.26
C ALA A 494 13.44 5.68 -26.49
N HIS A 495 14.06 4.49 -26.41
CA HIS A 495 15.51 4.32 -26.64
C HIS A 495 15.94 4.78 -28.04
N ASP A 496 15.14 4.49 -29.07
CA ASP A 496 15.46 4.84 -30.46
C ASP A 496 15.55 6.35 -30.69
N ILE A 497 14.78 7.15 -29.92
CA ILE A 497 14.56 8.59 -30.16
C ILE A 497 15.25 9.47 -29.09
N VAL A 498 15.70 8.93 -27.96
CA VAL A 498 16.27 9.71 -26.83
C VAL A 498 17.51 10.54 -27.20
N GLU A 499 18.30 10.07 -28.17
CA GLU A 499 19.52 10.76 -28.61
C GLU A 499 19.23 12.00 -29.46
N SER A 500 18.16 11.95 -30.27
CA SER A 500 17.72 13.07 -31.12
C SER A 500 16.79 14.04 -30.40
N THR A 501 16.32 13.69 -29.20
CA THR A 501 15.38 14.49 -28.41
C THR A 501 16.10 15.32 -27.34
N GLU A 502 15.81 16.62 -27.32
CA GLU A 502 16.30 17.52 -26.28
C GLU A 502 15.73 17.13 -24.90
N PRO A 503 16.53 17.20 -23.83
CA PRO A 503 16.06 16.88 -22.49
C PRO A 503 14.97 17.88 -22.04
N PRO A 504 13.91 17.41 -21.38
CA PRO A 504 12.89 18.27 -20.77
C PRO A 504 13.50 19.30 -19.81
N SER A 505 12.90 20.49 -19.75
CA SER A 505 13.38 21.61 -18.93
C SER A 505 13.47 21.32 -17.43
N TYR A 506 12.69 20.35 -16.93
CA TYR A 506 12.69 19.95 -15.53
C TYR A 506 13.81 18.97 -15.17
N LEU A 507 14.54 18.42 -16.15
CA LEU A 507 15.71 17.57 -15.93
C LEU A 507 17.00 18.39 -16.08
N SER A 508 17.92 18.19 -15.16
CA SER A 508 19.29 18.68 -15.33
C SER A 508 20.02 17.89 -16.41
N ILE A 509 21.07 18.50 -16.97
CA ILE A 509 21.96 17.86 -17.95
C ILE A 509 22.51 16.54 -17.39
N ASN A 510 22.88 16.51 -16.11
CA ASN A 510 23.43 15.33 -15.45
C ASN A 510 22.39 14.21 -15.28
N GLU A 511 21.16 14.54 -14.87
CA GLU A 511 20.07 13.57 -14.74
C GLU A 511 19.71 12.97 -16.09
N ALA A 512 19.62 13.80 -17.14
CA ALA A 512 19.40 13.33 -18.50
C ALA A 512 20.54 12.41 -18.97
N ALA A 513 21.79 12.75 -18.69
CA ALA A 513 22.95 11.92 -19.01
C ALA A 513 22.95 10.58 -18.24
N LEU A 514 22.56 10.57 -16.96
CA LEU A 514 22.44 9.36 -16.15
C LEU A 514 21.28 8.45 -16.60
N ILE A 515 20.13 9.02 -16.97
CA ILE A 515 19.01 8.26 -17.55
C ILE A 515 19.46 7.57 -18.83
N ARG A 516 20.12 8.32 -19.73
CA ARG A 516 20.70 7.77 -20.97
C ARG A 516 21.70 6.65 -20.66
N LEU A 517 22.57 6.82 -19.65
CA LEU A 517 23.55 5.81 -19.24
C LEU A 517 22.90 4.51 -18.72
N LEU A 518 21.85 4.61 -17.89
CA LEU A 518 21.14 3.45 -17.33
C LEU A 518 20.38 2.64 -18.39
N ASP A 519 19.90 3.33 -19.42
CA ASP A 519 19.22 2.74 -20.57
C ASP A 519 20.22 2.17 -21.61
N GLY A 520 21.46 2.68 -21.59
CA GLY A 520 22.55 2.27 -22.49
C GLY A 520 22.67 3.13 -23.75
N ALA A 521 22.04 4.31 -23.77
CA ALA A 521 22.22 5.33 -24.81
C ALA A 521 23.52 6.12 -24.62
N SER A 522 23.96 6.85 -25.65
CA SER A 522 25.14 7.71 -25.53
C SER A 522 24.91 8.85 -24.52
N ALA A 523 25.84 8.99 -23.59
CA ALA A 523 25.82 10.01 -22.54
C ALA A 523 27.18 10.70 -22.46
N ASN A 524 27.21 12.01 -22.23
CA ASN A 524 28.48 12.71 -22.04
C ASN A 524 29.01 12.42 -20.63
N LEU A 525 30.06 11.59 -20.54
CA LEU A 525 30.60 11.16 -19.24
C LEU A 525 31.39 12.27 -18.54
N GLU A 526 31.84 13.31 -19.25
CA GLU A 526 32.50 14.46 -18.62
C GLU A 526 31.53 15.22 -17.71
N GLU A 527 30.25 15.25 -18.06
CA GLU A 527 29.17 15.85 -17.25
C GLU A 527 28.93 15.07 -15.94
N ILE A 528 29.16 13.75 -15.94
CA ILE A 528 28.93 12.85 -14.80
C ILE A 528 30.15 12.76 -13.86
N GLN A 529 31.38 12.75 -14.42
CA GLN A 529 32.62 12.47 -13.66
C GLN A 529 33.00 13.55 -12.63
N GLY A 530 32.47 14.76 -12.74
CA GLY A 530 32.73 15.87 -11.81
C GLY A 530 31.83 15.93 -10.57
N ARG A 531 30.86 15.01 -10.44
CA ARG A 531 29.82 15.06 -9.39
C ARG A 531 30.15 14.25 -8.14
N LEU A 532 30.90 13.16 -8.30
CA LEU A 532 31.33 12.29 -7.21
C LEU A 532 32.70 12.71 -6.67
N THR A 533 33.07 12.19 -5.49
CA THR A 533 34.44 12.33 -4.96
C THR A 533 35.45 11.65 -5.90
N GLU A 534 36.73 12.03 -5.81
CA GLU A 534 37.79 11.46 -6.69
C GLU A 534 37.81 9.92 -6.65
N SER A 535 37.57 9.34 -5.48
CA SER A 535 37.46 7.90 -5.30
C SER A 535 36.25 7.29 -6.04
N GLY A 536 35.08 7.90 -5.95
CA GLY A 536 33.87 7.47 -6.67
C GLY A 536 34.03 7.57 -8.18
N SER A 537 34.60 8.66 -8.68
CA SER A 537 34.89 8.84 -10.11
C SER A 537 35.96 7.86 -10.63
N GLU A 538 36.90 7.43 -9.78
CA GLU A 538 37.82 6.35 -10.12
C GLU A 538 37.10 5.00 -10.26
N VAL A 539 36.23 4.65 -9.30
CA VAL A 539 35.44 3.41 -9.39
C VAL A 539 34.52 3.41 -10.60
N LEU A 540 33.87 4.53 -10.93
CA LEU A 540 33.01 4.63 -12.10
C LEU A 540 33.81 4.42 -13.40
N ARG A 541 35.07 4.88 -13.46
CA ARG A 541 35.99 4.58 -14.58
C ARG A 541 36.44 3.13 -14.60
N GLU A 542 36.66 2.51 -13.45
CA GLU A 542 36.99 1.08 -13.33
C GLU A 542 35.81 0.21 -13.76
N ALA A 543 34.59 0.53 -13.29
CA ALA A 543 33.35 -0.11 -13.72
C ALA A 543 33.17 -0.01 -15.23
N ARG A 544 33.43 1.17 -15.80
CA ARG A 544 33.44 1.34 -17.25
C ARG A 544 34.46 0.42 -17.92
N ARG A 545 35.70 0.36 -17.44
CA ARG A 545 36.73 -0.52 -18.02
C ARG A 545 36.39 -1.99 -17.91
N ALA A 546 35.82 -2.42 -16.79
CA ALA A 546 35.36 -3.79 -16.58
C ALA A 546 34.22 -4.18 -17.54
N LEU A 547 33.40 -3.20 -17.94
CA LEU A 547 32.27 -3.37 -18.85
C LEU A 547 32.60 -3.04 -20.33
N MET A 548 33.82 -2.58 -20.63
CA MET A 548 34.32 -2.34 -21.99
C MET A 548 35.05 -3.57 -22.54
N ASP A 549 35.38 -3.54 -23.84
CA ASP A 549 36.10 -4.59 -24.57
C ASP A 549 37.32 -5.15 -23.83
N GLY A 550 37.28 -6.46 -23.53
CA GLY A 550 38.35 -7.19 -22.85
C GLY A 550 38.31 -7.10 -21.32
N GLY A 551 37.33 -6.39 -20.74
CA GLY A 551 37.02 -6.43 -19.32
C GLY A 551 36.39 -7.77 -18.90
N ASP A 552 36.47 -8.09 -17.62
CA ASP A 552 35.92 -9.31 -17.02
C ASP A 552 34.41 -9.20 -16.70
N GLY A 553 33.77 -8.08 -17.05
CA GLY A 553 32.37 -7.79 -16.76
C GLY A 553 32.07 -7.56 -15.28
N LEU A 554 33.10 -7.49 -14.43
CA LEU A 554 32.95 -7.53 -12.97
C LEU A 554 33.76 -6.43 -12.29
N VAL A 555 33.13 -5.77 -11.33
CA VAL A 555 33.80 -4.83 -10.43
C VAL A 555 33.99 -5.51 -9.08
N ARG A 556 35.14 -5.26 -8.43
CA ARG A 556 35.40 -5.77 -7.08
C ARG A 556 34.36 -5.19 -6.11
N GLU A 557 33.81 -6.04 -5.25
CA GLU A 557 32.79 -5.69 -4.26
C GLU A 557 33.19 -4.49 -3.39
N GLN A 558 34.41 -4.52 -2.83
CA GLN A 558 34.97 -3.41 -2.06
C GLN A 558 34.98 -2.08 -2.82
N ARG A 559 35.13 -2.13 -4.16
CA ARG A 559 35.10 -0.92 -5.00
C ARG A 559 33.67 -0.44 -5.20
N VAL A 560 32.72 -1.34 -5.37
CA VAL A 560 31.29 -1.00 -5.41
C VAL A 560 30.85 -0.34 -4.10
N ASP A 561 31.30 -0.84 -2.95
CA ASP A 561 30.99 -0.24 -1.64
C ASP A 561 31.63 1.15 -1.47
N THR A 562 32.84 1.36 -2.02
CA THR A 562 33.43 2.72 -2.06
C THR A 562 32.67 3.67 -2.97
N LEU A 563 32.03 3.18 -4.04
CA LEU A 563 31.16 4.00 -4.89
C LEU A 563 29.89 4.41 -4.15
N GLU A 564 29.24 3.47 -3.44
CA GLU A 564 28.06 3.78 -2.61
C GLU A 564 28.41 4.81 -1.51
N SER A 565 29.54 4.63 -0.83
CA SER A 565 30.02 5.58 0.19
C SER A 565 30.31 6.97 -0.41
N ALA A 566 30.91 7.02 -1.61
CA ALA A 566 31.18 8.27 -2.30
C ALA A 566 29.90 9.00 -2.75
N ILE A 567 28.84 8.26 -3.09
CA ILE A 567 27.52 8.84 -3.39
C ILE A 567 26.91 9.45 -2.13
N ASP A 568 27.01 8.77 -0.99
CA ASP A 568 26.49 9.27 0.29
C ASP A 568 27.25 10.49 0.83
N GLU A 569 28.56 10.57 0.57
CA GLU A 569 29.38 11.74 0.91
C GLU A 569 29.11 12.95 0.00
N SER A 570 28.61 12.72 -1.21
CA SER A 570 28.35 13.78 -2.18
C SER A 570 26.98 14.45 -1.97
N ASN A 571 26.94 15.78 -1.96
CA ASN A 571 25.70 16.55 -1.83
C ASN A 571 24.94 16.63 -3.17
N LEU A 572 24.33 15.50 -3.56
CA LEU A 572 23.59 15.35 -4.81
C LEU A 572 22.07 15.62 -4.62
N PRO A 573 21.39 16.16 -5.65
CA PRO A 573 19.93 16.12 -5.75
C PRO A 573 19.39 14.70 -5.60
N GLU A 574 18.16 14.58 -5.11
CA GLU A 574 17.56 13.29 -4.77
C GLU A 574 17.43 12.35 -5.97
N LEU A 575 17.01 12.87 -7.11
CA LEU A 575 16.89 12.10 -8.36
C LEU A 575 18.27 11.65 -8.86
N GLU A 576 19.25 12.55 -8.91
CA GLU A 576 20.63 12.23 -9.30
C GLU A 576 21.24 11.14 -8.40
N ARG A 577 21.05 11.26 -7.08
CA ARG A 577 21.46 10.23 -6.11
C ARG A 577 20.80 8.88 -6.40
N THR A 578 19.49 8.87 -6.65
CA THR A 578 18.72 7.65 -6.96
C THR A 578 19.23 6.98 -8.24
N LEU A 579 19.54 7.75 -9.27
CA LEU A 579 20.10 7.25 -10.53
C LEU A 579 21.50 6.64 -10.35
N PHE A 580 22.39 7.27 -9.57
CA PHE A 580 23.70 6.68 -9.27
C PHE A 580 23.60 5.39 -8.46
N LEU A 581 22.67 5.33 -7.52
CA LEU A 581 22.42 4.11 -6.75
C LEU A 581 21.86 2.98 -7.61
N ALA A 582 21.05 3.30 -8.64
CA ALA A 582 20.62 2.29 -9.61
C ALA A 582 21.80 1.70 -10.41
N ILE A 583 22.86 2.48 -10.67
CA ILE A 583 24.10 1.95 -11.26
C ILE A 583 24.78 0.98 -10.29
N VAL A 584 24.86 1.31 -9.00
CA VAL A 584 25.40 0.41 -7.96
C VAL A 584 24.60 -0.90 -7.92
N ASP A 585 23.28 -0.82 -7.94
CA ASP A 585 22.38 -1.98 -7.92
C ASP A 585 22.57 -2.87 -9.17
N LEU A 586 22.76 -2.27 -10.34
CA LEU A 586 23.09 -3.00 -11.57
C LEU A 586 24.44 -3.73 -11.48
N LEU A 587 25.48 -3.07 -10.97
CA LEU A 587 26.80 -3.68 -10.79
C LEU A 587 26.74 -4.86 -9.80
N ARG A 588 25.99 -4.70 -8.71
CA ARG A 588 25.74 -5.78 -7.73
C ARG A 588 24.97 -6.93 -8.37
N MET A 589 23.93 -6.65 -9.16
CA MET A 589 23.15 -7.70 -9.84
C MET A 589 23.98 -8.47 -10.88
N ASN A 590 24.84 -7.79 -11.64
CA ASN A 590 25.78 -8.43 -12.56
C ASN A 590 26.71 -9.41 -11.83
N ARG A 591 27.23 -8.99 -10.67
CA ARG A 591 28.06 -9.84 -9.81
C ARG A 591 27.30 -11.04 -9.27
N VAL A 592 26.08 -10.84 -8.74
CA VAL A 592 25.22 -11.93 -8.27
C VAL A 592 25.00 -12.96 -9.37
N ASN A 593 24.65 -12.50 -10.57
CA ASN A 593 24.42 -13.39 -11.71
C ASN A 593 25.66 -14.23 -12.06
N ASN A 594 26.86 -13.65 -11.99
CA ASN A 594 28.10 -14.36 -12.24
C ASN A 594 28.46 -15.35 -11.12
N ASP A 595 28.46 -14.88 -9.86
CA ASP A 595 28.92 -15.66 -8.71
C ASP A 595 28.01 -16.87 -8.43
N VAL A 596 26.70 -16.77 -8.69
CA VAL A 596 25.75 -17.91 -8.60
C VAL A 596 26.11 -19.04 -9.57
N GLN A 597 26.66 -18.69 -10.74
CA GLN A 597 27.04 -19.65 -11.78
C GLN A 597 28.40 -20.32 -11.54
N MET A 598 29.17 -19.85 -10.56
CA MET A 598 30.46 -20.45 -10.20
C MET A 598 30.27 -21.71 -9.35
N THR A 599 31.29 -22.57 -9.27
CA THR A 599 31.23 -23.82 -8.47
C THR A 599 31.59 -23.61 -6.98
N ASP A 600 32.21 -22.48 -6.65
CA ASP A 600 32.67 -22.10 -5.31
C ASP A 600 31.49 -21.77 -4.37
N SER A 601 31.39 -22.49 -3.24
CA SER A 601 30.31 -22.30 -2.25
C SER A 601 30.36 -20.93 -1.58
N ASP A 602 31.56 -20.40 -1.32
CA ASP A 602 31.70 -19.15 -0.57
C ASP A 602 31.27 -17.96 -1.42
N ARG A 603 31.51 -18.03 -2.74
CA ARG A 603 31.01 -17.03 -3.71
C ARG A 603 29.49 -17.04 -3.80
N LYS A 604 28.87 -18.23 -3.83
CA LYS A 604 27.41 -18.35 -3.84
C LYS A 604 26.76 -17.75 -2.62
N GLU A 605 27.29 -18.02 -1.42
CA GLU A 605 26.75 -17.49 -0.18
C GLU A 605 26.81 -15.96 -0.11
N ARG A 606 27.91 -15.37 -0.59
CA ARG A 606 28.00 -13.91 -0.75
C ARG A 606 27.00 -13.37 -1.76
N ALA A 607 26.84 -14.03 -2.91
CA ALA A 607 25.87 -13.63 -3.93
C ALA A 607 24.43 -13.65 -3.40
N TYR A 608 24.06 -14.65 -2.58
CA TYR A 608 22.74 -14.71 -1.94
C TYR A 608 22.51 -13.56 -0.97
N THR A 609 23.54 -13.20 -0.21
CA THR A 609 23.49 -12.06 0.72
C THR A 609 23.29 -10.74 -0.04
N ILE A 610 24.07 -10.51 -1.10
CA ILE A 610 23.93 -9.32 -1.95
C ILE A 610 22.52 -9.27 -2.57
N LEU A 611 22.03 -10.40 -3.09
CA LEU A 611 20.68 -10.48 -3.66
C LEU A 611 19.59 -10.13 -2.63
N ASP A 612 19.65 -10.69 -1.41
CA ASP A 612 18.68 -10.38 -0.36
C ASP A 612 18.73 -8.88 0.01
N THR A 613 19.91 -8.27 0.08
CA THR A 613 20.03 -6.81 0.34
C THR A 613 19.42 -5.95 -0.77
N LEU A 614 19.60 -6.33 -2.05
CA LEU A 614 19.00 -5.61 -3.19
C LEU A 614 17.47 -5.66 -3.12
N ILE A 615 16.91 -6.84 -2.81
CA ILE A 615 15.45 -7.03 -2.76
C ILE A 615 14.83 -6.33 -1.55
N SER A 616 15.51 -6.33 -0.38
CA SER A 616 15.01 -5.66 0.81
C SER A 616 15.06 -4.13 0.72
N ASN A 617 16.03 -3.57 0.00
CA ASN A 617 16.22 -2.12 -0.07
C ASN A 617 15.51 -1.49 -1.27
N ARG A 618 15.87 -1.86 -2.50
CA ARG A 618 15.40 -1.21 -3.74
C ARG A 618 15.13 -2.25 -4.83
N PHE A 619 13.98 -2.91 -4.73
CA PHE A 619 13.62 -3.93 -5.70
C PHE A 619 12.94 -3.35 -6.94
N ASN A 620 13.75 -3.03 -7.95
CA ASN A 620 13.28 -2.47 -9.22
C ASN A 620 12.64 -3.55 -10.10
N ALA A 621 11.62 -3.16 -10.87
CA ALA A 621 10.88 -4.03 -11.78
C ALA A 621 11.79 -4.70 -12.84
N ARG A 622 12.88 -4.02 -13.24
CA ARG A 622 13.90 -4.56 -14.15
C ARG A 622 14.59 -5.81 -13.62
N PHE A 623 14.74 -5.94 -12.30
CA PHE A 623 15.41 -7.10 -11.69
C PHE A 623 14.50 -8.31 -11.51
N LEU A 624 13.18 -8.12 -11.49
CA LEU A 624 12.25 -9.20 -11.22
C LEU A 624 12.41 -10.41 -12.16
N PRO A 625 12.44 -10.26 -13.51
CA PRO A 625 12.64 -11.40 -14.41
C PRO A 625 13.96 -12.13 -14.15
N LEU A 626 15.06 -11.38 -13.95
CA LEU A 626 16.39 -11.93 -13.70
C LEU A 626 16.43 -12.76 -12.41
N VAL A 627 15.84 -12.23 -11.32
CA VAL A 627 15.77 -12.95 -10.04
C VAL A 627 14.93 -14.22 -10.18
N THR A 628 13.79 -14.14 -10.88
CA THR A 628 12.94 -15.33 -11.09
C THR A 628 13.64 -16.40 -11.92
N ASP A 629 14.41 -16.00 -12.94
CA ASP A 629 15.20 -16.93 -13.76
C ASP A 629 16.34 -17.55 -12.95
N LEU A 630 17.05 -16.77 -12.11
CA LEU A 630 18.07 -17.29 -11.20
C LEU A 630 17.52 -18.35 -10.25
N ILE A 631 16.34 -18.13 -9.68
CA ILE A 631 15.70 -19.10 -8.77
C ILE A 631 15.28 -20.36 -9.54
N MET A 632 14.72 -20.18 -10.73
CA MET A 632 14.27 -21.29 -11.56
C MET A 632 15.43 -22.15 -12.06
N GLU A 633 16.55 -21.55 -12.47
CA GLU A 633 17.68 -22.28 -13.02
C GLU A 633 18.64 -22.80 -11.95
N HIS A 634 18.93 -22.00 -10.93
CA HIS A 634 20.02 -22.24 -9.98
C HIS A 634 19.57 -22.50 -8.54
N GLU A 635 18.27 -22.54 -8.26
CA GLU A 635 17.73 -22.77 -6.90
C GLU A 635 18.27 -21.76 -5.88
N VAL A 636 18.43 -20.49 -6.31
CA VAL A 636 18.91 -19.42 -5.45
C VAL A 636 17.95 -19.21 -4.27
N PRO A 637 18.40 -19.40 -3.01
CA PRO A 637 17.58 -19.15 -1.84
C PRO A 637 17.55 -17.65 -1.55
N SER A 638 16.35 -17.06 -1.49
CA SER A 638 16.17 -15.64 -1.13
C SER A 638 14.99 -15.48 -0.17
N SER A 639 15.31 -15.13 1.08
CA SER A 639 14.31 -14.89 2.11
C SER A 639 13.59 -13.56 1.89
N ALA A 640 14.34 -12.56 1.43
CA ALA A 640 13.83 -11.25 1.07
C ALA A 640 12.76 -11.36 -0.03
N LEU A 641 13.00 -12.16 -1.08
CA LEU A 641 12.02 -12.33 -2.15
C LEU A 641 10.72 -12.97 -1.66
N VAL A 642 10.79 -13.97 -0.77
CA VAL A 642 9.58 -14.61 -0.22
C VAL A 642 8.75 -13.58 0.55
N SER A 643 9.39 -12.81 1.43
CA SER A 643 8.72 -11.76 2.20
C SER A 643 8.09 -10.70 1.28
N TRP A 644 8.82 -10.30 0.25
CA TRP A 644 8.38 -9.33 -0.74
C TRP A 644 7.18 -9.85 -1.56
N LEU A 645 7.24 -11.10 -2.04
CA LEU A 645 6.15 -11.75 -2.75
C LEU A 645 4.91 -11.90 -1.85
N GLN A 646 5.07 -12.21 -0.57
CA GLN A 646 3.92 -12.31 0.34
C GLN A 646 3.23 -10.95 0.55
N ASN A 647 4.01 -9.87 0.68
CA ASN A 647 3.49 -8.53 0.91
C ASN A 647 2.82 -7.92 -0.33
N HIS A 648 3.43 -8.10 -1.51
CA HIS A 648 2.98 -7.42 -2.73
C HIS A 648 2.24 -8.33 -3.71
N ARG A 649 2.52 -9.66 -3.72
CA ARG A 649 1.96 -10.63 -4.68
C ARG A 649 1.62 -11.99 -4.02
N PRO A 650 0.70 -12.03 -3.03
CA PRO A 650 0.47 -13.23 -2.21
C PRO A 650 -0.02 -14.46 -2.99
N ARG A 651 -0.56 -14.28 -4.20
CA ARG A 651 -1.01 -15.35 -5.10
C ARG A 651 0.01 -15.74 -6.17
N SER A 652 1.24 -15.23 -6.10
CA SER A 652 2.25 -15.49 -7.10
C SER A 652 2.57 -16.98 -7.22
N GLU A 653 2.82 -17.43 -8.46
CA GLU A 653 3.33 -18.75 -8.79
C GLU A 653 4.77 -18.95 -8.31
N TRP A 654 5.50 -17.85 -8.13
CA TRP A 654 6.90 -17.83 -7.70
C TRP A 654 7.09 -18.07 -6.21
N THR A 655 6.08 -17.80 -5.37
CA THR A 655 6.16 -18.00 -3.91
C THR A 655 6.51 -19.44 -3.52
N PRO A 656 5.81 -20.50 -4.02
CA PRO A 656 6.21 -21.88 -3.72
C PRO A 656 7.59 -22.24 -4.28
N VAL A 657 7.99 -21.68 -5.43
CA VAL A 657 9.31 -21.94 -6.04
C VAL A 657 10.44 -21.35 -5.19
N ALA A 658 10.28 -20.11 -4.72
CA ALA A 658 11.24 -19.44 -3.85
C ALA A 658 11.35 -20.14 -2.48
N ASN A 659 10.23 -20.52 -1.86
CA ASN A 659 10.22 -21.30 -0.62
C ASN A 659 10.88 -22.68 -0.79
N ALA A 660 10.69 -23.33 -1.94
CA ALA A 660 11.33 -24.61 -2.22
C ALA A 660 12.86 -24.46 -2.30
N ALA A 661 13.37 -23.40 -2.94
CA ALA A 661 14.80 -23.12 -3.00
C ALA A 661 15.42 -22.93 -1.60
N ILE A 662 14.73 -22.23 -0.69
CA ILE A 662 15.14 -22.11 0.72
C ILE A 662 15.14 -23.48 1.41
N SER A 663 14.08 -24.27 1.21
CA SER A 663 13.96 -25.62 1.80
C SER A 663 15.07 -26.56 1.33
N VAL A 664 15.51 -26.45 0.06
CA VAL A 664 16.66 -27.19 -0.48
C VAL A 664 17.94 -26.81 0.26
N ARG A 665 18.17 -25.50 0.48
CA ARG A 665 19.34 -25.00 1.21
C ARG A 665 19.38 -25.52 2.65
N GLU A 666 18.24 -25.57 3.32
CA GLU A 666 18.11 -26.08 4.70
C GLU A 666 18.21 -27.62 4.79
N GLY A 667 18.28 -28.33 3.67
CA GLY A 667 18.27 -29.79 3.62
C GLY A 667 16.89 -30.41 3.86
N GLN A 668 15.82 -29.61 3.88
CA GLN A 668 14.42 -30.05 4.02
C GLN A 668 13.85 -30.48 2.66
N HIS A 669 14.45 -31.52 2.08
CA HIS A 669 14.13 -31.98 0.73
C HIS A 669 12.67 -32.42 0.54
N LEU A 670 11.99 -32.89 1.59
CA LEU A 670 10.58 -33.29 1.48
C LEU A 670 9.67 -32.09 1.22
N ASP A 671 9.87 -31.00 1.97
CA ASP A 671 9.04 -29.81 1.85
C ASP A 671 9.33 -29.09 0.52
N ALA A 672 10.61 -29.04 0.12
CA ALA A 672 11.00 -28.58 -1.22
C ALA A 672 10.29 -29.35 -2.34
N ALA A 673 10.25 -30.68 -2.26
CA ALA A 673 9.64 -31.53 -3.27
C ALA A 673 8.14 -31.25 -3.43
N ARG A 674 7.42 -31.12 -2.31
CA ARG A 674 5.99 -30.82 -2.31
C ARG A 674 5.68 -29.43 -2.85
N LEU A 675 6.50 -28.43 -2.50
CA LEU A 675 6.37 -27.07 -2.99
C LEU A 675 6.61 -27.00 -4.52
N TYR A 676 7.62 -27.69 -5.05
CA TYR A 676 7.83 -27.77 -6.49
C TYR A 676 6.68 -28.49 -7.22
N LYS A 677 6.18 -29.61 -6.66
CA LYS A 677 4.98 -30.31 -7.19
C LYS A 677 3.76 -29.39 -7.21
N GLN A 678 3.57 -28.55 -6.19
CA GLN A 678 2.47 -27.59 -6.10
C GLN A 678 2.61 -26.43 -7.10
N ALA A 679 3.84 -25.99 -7.39
CA ALA A 679 4.12 -24.87 -8.29
C ALA A 679 3.94 -25.24 -9.77
N ALA A 680 4.39 -26.42 -10.18
CA ALA A 680 4.44 -26.86 -11.57
C ALA A 680 3.12 -26.70 -12.37
N PRO A 681 1.92 -27.09 -11.88
CA PRO A 681 0.68 -26.92 -12.65
C PRO A 681 0.28 -25.46 -12.86
N ARG A 682 0.80 -24.51 -12.08
CA ARG A 682 0.53 -23.07 -12.26
C ARG A 682 1.29 -22.49 -13.46
N PHE A 683 2.46 -23.04 -13.78
CA PHE A 683 3.23 -22.65 -14.97
C PHE A 683 2.71 -23.34 -16.23
N GLN A 684 2.18 -24.56 -16.12
CA GLN A 684 1.64 -25.33 -17.25
C GLN A 684 0.31 -24.74 -17.78
N ASN A 685 -0.52 -24.17 -16.90
CA ASN A 685 -1.82 -23.60 -17.25
C ASN A 685 -1.72 -22.11 -17.63
N PRO A 686 -2.75 -21.52 -18.29
CA PRO A 686 -2.81 -20.08 -18.52
C PRO A 686 -2.72 -19.29 -17.21
N PRO A 687 -2.04 -18.13 -17.17
CA PRO A 687 -1.60 -17.32 -18.31
C PRO A 687 -0.22 -17.67 -18.92
N HIS A 688 0.62 -18.44 -18.22
CA HIS A 688 2.00 -18.70 -18.68
C HIS A 688 2.07 -19.73 -19.81
N GLY A 689 1.35 -20.84 -19.68
CA GLY A 689 1.37 -21.92 -20.68
C GLY A 689 2.77 -22.50 -20.96
N ASP A 690 3.66 -22.47 -19.97
CA ASP A 690 5.07 -22.81 -20.09
C ASP A 690 5.34 -24.24 -19.61
N PHE A 691 5.26 -25.17 -20.56
CA PHE A 691 5.48 -26.60 -20.34
C PHE A 691 6.91 -26.92 -19.88
N GLU A 692 7.90 -26.19 -20.39
CA GLU A 692 9.32 -26.42 -20.09
C GLU A 692 9.60 -26.10 -18.62
N ARG A 693 9.12 -24.93 -18.16
CA ARG A 693 9.23 -24.51 -16.75
C ARG A 693 8.50 -25.47 -15.82
N ALA A 694 7.30 -25.91 -16.18
CA ALA A 694 6.55 -26.90 -15.41
C ALA A 694 7.28 -28.24 -15.30
N THR A 695 7.82 -28.75 -16.41
CA THR A 695 8.58 -30.00 -16.45
C THR A 695 9.84 -29.93 -15.60
N LEU A 696 10.56 -28.79 -15.66
CA LEU A 696 11.73 -28.56 -14.81
C LEU A 696 11.38 -28.61 -13.32
N LEU A 697 10.27 -27.98 -12.92
CA LEU A 697 9.80 -27.99 -11.53
C LEU A 697 9.42 -29.42 -11.09
N TYR A 698 8.72 -30.19 -11.92
CA TYR A 698 8.42 -31.58 -11.57
C TYR A 698 9.69 -32.45 -11.46
N ARG A 699 10.71 -32.23 -12.29
CA ARG A 699 12.01 -32.92 -12.13
C ARG A 699 12.68 -32.56 -10.81
N LYS A 700 12.69 -31.28 -10.44
CA LYS A 700 13.20 -30.81 -9.14
C LYS A 700 12.43 -31.46 -7.98
N ALA A 701 11.10 -31.60 -8.11
CA ALA A 701 10.28 -32.31 -7.14
C ALA A 701 10.71 -33.78 -7.01
N LEU A 702 10.89 -34.50 -8.11
CA LEU A 702 11.33 -35.90 -8.09
C LEU A 702 12.70 -36.12 -7.48
N ILE A 703 13.67 -35.27 -7.83
CA ILE A 703 15.01 -35.34 -7.25
C ILE A 703 14.94 -35.14 -5.74
N ASN A 704 14.17 -34.17 -5.27
CA ASN A 704 14.02 -33.90 -3.83
C ASN A 704 13.19 -34.99 -3.10
N PHE A 705 12.20 -35.62 -3.74
CA PHE A 705 11.55 -36.82 -3.18
C PHE A 705 12.52 -38.00 -3.07
N ALA A 706 13.42 -38.16 -4.04
CA ALA A 706 14.46 -39.17 -4.00
C ALA A 706 15.47 -38.93 -2.88
N LEU A 707 15.90 -37.67 -2.69
CA LEU A 707 16.83 -37.28 -1.62
C LEU A 707 16.21 -37.45 -0.21
N SER A 708 14.89 -37.25 -0.07
CA SER A 708 14.17 -37.42 1.20
C SER A 708 13.70 -38.86 1.49
N ASN A 709 14.09 -39.84 0.67
CA ASN A 709 13.66 -41.25 0.75
C ASN A 709 12.13 -41.46 0.68
N ARG A 710 11.39 -40.54 0.06
CA ARG A 710 9.92 -40.63 -0.12
C ARG A 710 9.59 -41.22 -1.48
N TRP A 711 9.92 -42.49 -1.65
CA TRP A 711 9.79 -43.22 -2.91
C TRP A 711 8.34 -43.34 -3.42
N SER A 712 7.36 -43.35 -2.51
CA SER A 712 5.94 -43.42 -2.88
C SER A 712 5.48 -42.17 -3.62
N GLU A 713 5.72 -40.99 -3.07
CA GLU A 713 5.33 -39.72 -3.70
C GLU A 713 6.08 -39.50 -5.02
N ALA A 714 7.33 -39.98 -5.12
CA ALA A 714 8.09 -39.97 -6.38
C ALA A 714 7.50 -40.90 -7.45
N ALA A 715 7.09 -42.12 -7.06
CA ALA A 715 6.45 -43.07 -7.97
C ALA A 715 5.08 -42.59 -8.41
N ASP A 716 4.27 -42.07 -7.48
CA ASP A 716 2.94 -41.52 -7.77
C ASP A 716 3.05 -40.34 -8.76
N LEU A 717 4.06 -39.46 -8.60
CA LEU A 717 4.29 -38.34 -9.52
C LEU A 717 4.72 -38.81 -10.93
N LEU A 718 5.49 -39.91 -11.03
CA LEU A 718 5.85 -40.53 -12.31
C LEU A 718 4.64 -41.17 -13.00
N ASP A 719 3.75 -41.79 -12.22
CA ASP A 719 2.54 -42.44 -12.74
C ASP A 719 1.48 -41.41 -13.15
N GLU A 720 1.38 -40.27 -12.45
CA GLU A 720 0.51 -39.13 -12.77
C GLU A 720 0.91 -38.43 -14.08
N HIS A 721 2.22 -38.35 -14.37
CA HIS A 721 2.75 -37.63 -15.53
C HIS A 721 3.65 -38.54 -16.40
N THR A 722 3.02 -39.25 -17.34
CA THR A 722 3.71 -40.16 -18.28
C THR A 722 4.77 -39.47 -19.12
N GLU A 723 4.55 -38.21 -19.49
CA GLU A 723 5.49 -37.36 -20.23
C GLU A 723 6.79 -37.14 -19.45
N LEU A 724 6.67 -36.93 -18.14
CA LEU A 724 7.82 -36.71 -17.28
C LEU A 724 8.64 -37.99 -17.10
N ALA A 725 8.01 -39.17 -17.11
CA ALA A 725 8.75 -40.43 -17.11
C ALA A 725 9.72 -40.50 -18.30
N ALA A 726 9.28 -40.14 -19.51
CA ALA A 726 10.15 -40.12 -20.67
C ALA A 726 11.31 -39.10 -20.52
N THR A 727 11.17 -38.05 -19.69
CA THR A 727 12.21 -37.01 -19.58
C THR A 727 13.39 -37.44 -18.73
N ILE A 728 13.23 -38.53 -18.01
CA ILE A 728 14.14 -38.97 -16.97
C ILE A 728 14.82 -40.26 -17.41
N THR A 729 16.10 -40.37 -17.08
CA THR A 729 16.89 -41.55 -17.38
C THR A 729 16.25 -42.83 -16.89
N SER A 730 16.33 -43.89 -17.70
CA SER A 730 15.84 -45.21 -17.30
C SER A 730 16.61 -45.78 -16.11
N ARG A 731 17.86 -45.34 -15.86
CA ARG A 731 18.59 -45.66 -14.61
C ARG A 731 17.96 -45.00 -13.38
N PHE A 732 17.56 -43.73 -13.46
CA PHE A 732 16.87 -43.07 -12.33
C PHE A 732 15.48 -43.68 -12.10
N GLN A 733 14.74 -43.99 -13.17
CA GLN A 733 13.47 -44.71 -13.03
C GLN A 733 13.66 -46.07 -12.36
N LEU A 734 14.71 -46.83 -12.74
CA LEU A 734 15.06 -48.08 -12.09
C LEU A 734 15.39 -47.85 -10.61
N TYR A 735 16.19 -46.83 -10.30
CA TYR A 735 16.55 -46.46 -8.94
C TYR A 735 15.31 -46.19 -8.07
N LEU A 736 14.37 -45.38 -8.57
CA LEU A 736 13.11 -45.10 -7.87
C LEU A 736 12.24 -46.35 -7.72
N LYS A 737 12.03 -47.12 -8.80
CA LYS A 737 11.18 -48.33 -8.78
C LYS A 737 11.73 -49.42 -7.86
N VAL A 738 13.05 -49.66 -7.89
CA VAL A 738 13.73 -50.63 -7.01
C VAL A 738 13.64 -50.19 -5.55
N SER A 739 13.86 -48.90 -5.27
CA SER A 739 13.81 -48.36 -3.91
C SER A 739 12.40 -48.36 -3.35
N TYR A 740 11.40 -48.00 -4.16
CA TYR A 740 9.98 -48.08 -3.82
C TYR A 740 9.53 -49.53 -3.57
N ALA A 741 9.91 -50.46 -4.46
CA ALA A 741 9.57 -51.87 -4.31
C ALA A 741 10.24 -52.51 -3.09
N PHE A 742 11.41 -52.01 -2.70
CA PHE A 742 12.04 -52.39 -1.45
C PHE A 742 11.31 -51.83 -0.23
N ASP A 743 10.91 -50.56 -0.24
CA ASP A 743 10.22 -49.92 0.88
C ASP A 743 8.81 -50.51 1.12
N LYS A 744 8.11 -50.90 0.05
CA LYS A 744 6.85 -51.65 0.12
C LYS A 744 7.00 -53.08 0.68
N MET A 745 8.23 -53.57 0.92
CA MET A 745 8.42 -54.87 1.53
C MET A 745 8.03 -54.87 3.00
N PRO A 746 7.20 -55.82 3.47
CA PRO A 746 6.92 -55.95 4.89
C PRO A 746 8.19 -56.33 5.67
N LYS A 747 8.52 -55.53 6.70
CA LYS A 747 9.72 -55.69 7.54
C LYS A 747 9.71 -56.96 8.41
N SER A 748 8.56 -57.62 8.57
CA SER A 748 8.41 -58.89 9.29
C SER A 748 7.25 -59.72 8.70
N GLY A 749 7.49 -61.00 8.42
CA GLY A 749 6.42 -61.94 8.01
C GLY A 749 6.79 -62.97 6.94
N SER A 750 6.26 -64.18 7.11
CA SER A 750 6.38 -65.32 6.20
C SER A 750 5.54 -65.11 4.92
N ARG A 751 6.18 -64.75 3.79
CA ARG A 751 5.64 -64.93 2.42
C ARG A 751 6.76 -65.27 1.42
N SER A 752 6.32 -65.82 0.28
CA SER A 752 7.08 -66.44 -0.82
C SER A 752 8.43 -65.78 -1.16
N LYS A 753 9.46 -66.62 -1.42
CA LYS A 753 10.78 -66.21 -1.96
C LYS A 753 10.68 -65.24 -3.15
N ARG A 754 9.56 -65.26 -3.90
CA ARG A 754 9.31 -64.43 -5.09
C ARG A 754 9.19 -62.94 -4.76
N SER A 755 8.56 -62.57 -3.65
CA SER A 755 8.37 -61.16 -3.24
C SER A 755 9.66 -60.53 -2.70
N ARG A 756 10.44 -61.27 -1.87
CA ARG A 756 11.75 -60.80 -1.35
C ARG A 756 12.80 -60.53 -2.43
N ASN A 757 12.69 -61.22 -3.57
CA ASN A 757 13.63 -61.07 -4.68
C ASN A 757 13.16 -60.05 -5.73
N HIS A 758 12.00 -59.42 -5.58
CA HIS A 758 11.39 -58.61 -6.64
C HIS A 758 12.25 -57.40 -7.09
N PRO A 759 12.83 -56.55 -6.21
CA PRO A 759 13.70 -55.44 -6.62
C PRO A 759 15.01 -55.94 -7.24
N LYS A 760 15.52 -57.09 -6.80
CA LYS A 760 16.67 -57.75 -7.43
C LYS A 760 16.31 -58.22 -8.84
N HIS A 761 15.12 -58.79 -9.04
CA HIS A 761 14.62 -59.18 -10.35
C HIS A 761 14.45 -57.98 -11.27
N MET A 762 13.95 -56.82 -10.80
CA MET A 762 13.88 -55.60 -11.61
C MET A 762 15.24 -55.19 -12.18
N ILE A 763 16.32 -55.31 -11.39
CA ILE A 763 17.69 -55.02 -11.85
C ILE A 763 18.14 -56.03 -12.91
N LEU A 764 17.82 -57.31 -12.72
CA LEU A 764 18.13 -58.36 -13.69
C LEU A 764 17.34 -58.19 -14.99
N ASP A 765 16.06 -57.84 -14.91
CA ASP A 765 15.16 -57.60 -16.03
C ASP A 765 15.60 -56.35 -16.81
N PHE A 766 16.01 -55.29 -16.12
CA PHE A 766 16.60 -54.09 -16.73
C PHE A 766 17.90 -54.40 -17.48
N ALA A 767 18.75 -55.25 -16.90
CA ALA A 767 19.96 -55.69 -17.58
C ALA A 767 19.64 -56.57 -18.80
N ASP A 768 18.62 -57.44 -18.71
CA ASP A 768 18.17 -58.27 -19.83
C ASP A 768 17.57 -57.44 -20.97
N SER A 769 16.82 -56.37 -20.67
CA SER A 769 16.21 -55.51 -21.70
C SER A 769 17.22 -54.67 -22.49
N ARG A 770 18.44 -54.48 -21.97
CA ARG A 770 19.52 -53.73 -22.63
C ARG A 770 20.50 -54.62 -23.41
N LEU A 771 20.33 -55.94 -23.36
CA LEU A 771 21.14 -56.86 -24.16
C LEU A 771 20.59 -56.94 -25.59
N PRO A 772 21.46 -56.94 -26.63
CA PRO A 772 21.02 -57.18 -28.00
C PRO A 772 20.26 -58.51 -28.12
N SER A 773 19.15 -58.51 -28.85
CA SER A 773 18.41 -59.72 -29.21
C SER A 773 19.31 -60.62 -30.05
N VAL A 774 19.81 -61.71 -29.47
CA VAL A 774 20.57 -62.71 -30.22
C VAL A 774 19.59 -63.43 -31.15
N GLU A 775 19.75 -63.27 -32.46
CA GLU A 775 18.94 -63.98 -33.45
C GLU A 775 19.02 -65.50 -33.21
N ALA A 776 17.87 -66.14 -33.08
CA ALA A 776 17.72 -67.54 -32.69
C ALA A 776 18.33 -68.55 -33.68
N ASN A 777 18.86 -68.11 -34.83
CA ASN A 777 19.25 -68.96 -35.95
C ASN A 777 20.76 -69.09 -36.18
N THR A 778 21.64 -68.59 -35.30
CA THR A 778 23.08 -68.88 -35.41
C THR A 778 23.49 -70.01 -34.48
N PRO A 779 23.99 -71.16 -34.98
CA PRO A 779 24.43 -72.26 -34.13
C PRO A 779 25.52 -71.79 -33.15
N ASP A 780 25.41 -72.20 -31.89
CA ASP A 780 26.30 -71.82 -30.79
C ASP A 780 27.03 -73.09 -30.33
N ASP A 781 28.18 -73.37 -30.94
CA ASP A 781 28.84 -74.70 -30.86
C ASP A 781 29.65 -74.92 -29.56
N ASP A 782 29.86 -73.87 -28.73
CA ASP A 782 30.69 -73.94 -27.50
C ASP A 782 30.18 -73.07 -26.31
N GLY A 783 28.93 -72.58 -26.38
CA GLY A 783 28.35 -71.71 -25.35
C GLY A 783 29.06 -70.35 -25.17
N SER A 784 29.84 -69.94 -26.17
CA SER A 784 30.58 -68.68 -26.20
C SER A 784 29.64 -67.47 -26.24
N LYS A 785 28.53 -67.51 -26.99
CA LYS A 785 27.54 -66.43 -27.00
C LYS A 785 26.80 -66.32 -25.68
N ARG A 786 26.52 -67.43 -25.01
CA ARG A 786 25.94 -67.41 -23.65
C ARG A 786 26.89 -66.75 -22.64
N ARG A 787 28.17 -67.12 -22.67
CA ARG A 787 29.20 -66.49 -21.83
C ARG A 787 29.33 -65.00 -22.13
N GLU A 788 29.29 -64.61 -23.40
CA GLU A 788 29.33 -63.21 -23.83
C GLU A 788 28.09 -62.41 -23.39
N ARG A 789 26.90 -63.02 -23.48
CA ARG A 789 25.64 -62.44 -22.98
C ARG A 789 25.68 -62.23 -21.47
N GLU A 790 26.14 -63.23 -20.72
CA GLU A 790 26.28 -63.14 -19.26
C GLU A 790 27.38 -62.12 -18.85
N ARG A 791 28.48 -62.00 -19.63
CA ARG A 791 29.50 -60.95 -19.46
C ARG A 791 28.91 -59.55 -19.60
N ARG A 792 28.22 -59.27 -20.70
CA ARG A 792 27.57 -57.97 -20.93
C ARG A 792 26.54 -57.64 -19.84
N LYS A 793 25.82 -58.65 -19.35
CA LYS A 793 24.86 -58.49 -18.26
C LYS A 793 25.53 -58.11 -16.94
N GLU A 794 26.68 -58.72 -16.63
CA GLU A 794 27.50 -58.38 -15.48
C GLU A 794 27.99 -56.93 -15.56
N ASP A 795 28.54 -56.53 -16.71
CA ASP A 795 29.07 -55.18 -16.94
C ASP A 795 27.99 -54.10 -16.80
N ILE A 796 26.75 -54.36 -17.27
CA ILE A 796 25.60 -53.45 -17.10
C ILE A 796 25.24 -53.28 -15.62
N ILE A 797 25.20 -54.36 -14.85
CA ILE A 797 24.81 -54.30 -13.42
C ILE A 797 25.92 -53.68 -12.58
N GLU A 798 27.18 -53.97 -12.88
CA GLU A 798 28.32 -53.32 -12.23
C GLU A 798 28.30 -51.81 -12.46
N SER A 799 27.92 -51.35 -13.66
CA SER A 799 27.79 -49.92 -13.95
C SER A 799 26.76 -49.19 -13.06
N LEU A 800 25.78 -49.90 -12.50
CA LEU A 800 24.77 -49.32 -11.60
C LEU A 800 25.30 -49.07 -10.19
N MET A 801 26.44 -49.65 -9.80
CA MET A 801 27.01 -49.50 -8.46
C MET A 801 27.45 -48.05 -8.17
N ALA A 802 28.03 -47.37 -9.16
CA ALA A 802 28.49 -46.00 -9.03
C ALA A 802 27.39 -44.95 -9.24
N TYR A 803 26.15 -45.39 -9.55
CA TYR A 803 25.09 -44.48 -9.96
C TYR A 803 24.63 -43.56 -8.81
N PRO A 804 24.27 -44.03 -7.60
CA PRO A 804 23.81 -43.13 -6.54
C PRO A 804 24.89 -42.15 -6.07
N SER A 805 26.14 -42.62 -5.92
CA SER A 805 27.26 -41.80 -5.46
C SER A 805 27.63 -40.70 -6.46
N SER A 806 27.66 -41.01 -7.77
CA SER A 806 27.89 -40.01 -8.81
C SER A 806 26.83 -38.92 -8.87
N ARG A 807 25.63 -39.18 -8.31
CA ARG A 807 24.48 -38.27 -8.36
C ARG A 807 24.10 -37.70 -6.99
N ARG A 808 24.90 -37.95 -5.94
CA ARG A 808 24.62 -37.55 -4.54
C ARG A 808 23.24 -38.01 -4.06
N LEU A 809 22.78 -39.18 -4.53
CA LEU A 809 21.53 -39.81 -4.12
C LEU A 809 21.77 -40.78 -2.95
N PRO A 810 20.76 -41.08 -2.13
CA PRO A 810 20.83 -42.12 -1.11
C PRO A 810 21.30 -43.47 -1.67
N GLU A 811 22.36 -44.03 -1.07
CA GLU A 811 22.95 -45.29 -1.55
C GLU A 811 22.06 -46.51 -1.29
N GLU A 812 21.51 -46.59 -0.08
CA GLU A 812 20.61 -47.65 0.33
C GLU A 812 19.15 -47.18 0.18
N PRO A 813 18.24 -48.05 -0.31
CA PRO A 813 18.38 -49.51 -0.44
C PRO A 813 18.93 -50.00 -1.80
N PHE A 814 19.22 -49.10 -2.75
CA PHE A 814 19.50 -49.46 -4.13
C PHE A 814 20.80 -50.27 -4.30
N ILE A 815 21.92 -49.78 -3.77
CA ILE A 815 23.23 -50.44 -3.89
C ILE A 815 23.19 -51.85 -3.29
N GLY A 816 22.52 -52.04 -2.15
CA GLY A 816 22.31 -53.36 -1.56
C GLY A 816 21.61 -54.35 -2.50
N ARG A 817 20.66 -53.87 -3.34
CA ARG A 817 19.97 -54.70 -4.35
C ARG A 817 20.83 -54.95 -5.57
N VAL A 818 21.61 -53.97 -6.02
CA VAL A 818 22.59 -54.13 -7.12
C VAL A 818 23.64 -55.17 -6.75
N ARG A 819 24.24 -55.10 -5.55
CA ARG A 819 25.16 -56.11 -5.02
C ARG A 819 24.53 -57.51 -4.99
N ALA A 820 23.25 -57.61 -4.62
CA ALA A 820 22.54 -58.89 -4.61
C ALA A 820 22.31 -59.47 -6.02
N ALA A 821 22.10 -58.62 -7.03
CA ALA A 821 21.97 -59.02 -8.43
C ALA A 821 23.34 -59.42 -9.03
N LEU A 822 24.39 -58.64 -8.77
CA LEU A 822 25.75 -58.92 -9.20
C LEU A 822 26.25 -60.27 -8.65
N ASN A 823 26.13 -60.48 -7.34
CA ASN A 823 26.47 -61.74 -6.69
C ASN A 823 25.68 -62.94 -7.22
N HIS A 824 24.46 -62.71 -7.72
CA HIS A 824 23.67 -63.78 -8.33
C HIS A 824 24.25 -64.20 -9.68
N ILE A 825 24.65 -63.24 -10.53
CA ILE A 825 25.27 -63.53 -11.82
C ILE A 825 26.63 -64.17 -11.63
N GLN A 826 27.49 -63.59 -10.79
CA GLN A 826 28.85 -64.09 -10.52
C GLN A 826 28.87 -65.54 -9.97
N ARG A 827 27.82 -65.98 -9.28
CA ARG A 827 27.69 -67.39 -8.85
C ARG A 827 27.27 -68.33 -9.98
N VAL A 828 26.59 -67.82 -10.99
CA VAL A 828 26.16 -68.58 -12.18
C VAL A 828 27.30 -68.67 -13.20
N THR A 829 28.10 -67.62 -13.34
CA THR A 829 29.31 -67.55 -14.19
C THR A 829 30.59 -67.82 -13.40
N SER A 830 30.99 -69.08 -13.24
CA SER A 830 32.32 -69.48 -12.75
C SER A 830 33.43 -69.12 -13.78
N SER A 831 33.78 -67.83 -13.89
CA SER A 831 34.66 -67.27 -14.94
C SER A 831 36.05 -66.86 -14.42
N ARG A 832 37.08 -66.92 -15.28
CA ARG A 832 38.44 -66.35 -15.04
C ARG A 832 38.38 -64.88 -14.59
N ARG A 833 37.39 -64.11 -15.08
CA ARG A 833 37.15 -62.71 -14.69
C ARG A 833 36.83 -62.56 -13.20
N TYR A 834 35.99 -63.44 -12.64
CA TYR A 834 35.63 -63.42 -11.22
C TYR A 834 36.85 -63.65 -10.31
N HIS A 835 37.78 -64.52 -10.74
CA HIS A 835 39.02 -64.78 -10.00
C HIS A 835 39.97 -63.57 -10.01
N ILE A 836 40.14 -62.90 -11.15
CA ILE A 836 41.00 -61.70 -11.26
C ILE A 836 40.41 -60.56 -10.42
N GLU A 837 39.09 -60.35 -10.45
CA GLU A 837 38.44 -59.31 -9.68
C GLU A 837 38.48 -59.59 -8.17
N THR A 838 38.33 -60.86 -7.76
CA THR A 838 38.52 -61.26 -6.36
C THR A 838 39.98 -61.07 -5.92
N ARG A 839 40.96 -61.40 -6.78
CA ARG A 839 42.39 -61.16 -6.54
C ARG A 839 42.68 -59.66 -6.41
N PHE A 840 42.06 -58.84 -7.25
CA PHE A 840 42.17 -57.38 -7.20
C PHE A 840 41.58 -56.79 -5.92
N ARG A 841 40.35 -57.19 -5.54
CA ARG A 841 39.72 -56.76 -4.29
C ARG A 841 40.51 -57.21 -3.06
N ASN A 842 41.05 -58.43 -3.07
CA ASN A 842 41.92 -58.92 -2.00
C ASN A 842 43.20 -58.09 -1.93
N ALA A 843 43.85 -57.80 -3.06
CA ALA A 843 45.04 -56.94 -3.10
C ALA A 843 44.78 -55.53 -2.54
N LEU A 844 43.60 -54.94 -2.82
CA LEU A 844 43.20 -53.66 -2.22
C LEU A 844 42.96 -53.76 -0.70
N ASN A 845 42.30 -54.84 -0.24
CA ASN A 845 42.08 -55.09 1.19
C ASN A 845 43.37 -55.40 1.97
N ASP A 846 44.34 -56.02 1.30
CA ASP A 846 45.65 -56.39 1.84
C ASP A 846 46.67 -55.24 1.77
N PHE A 847 46.25 -54.03 1.35
CA PHE A 847 47.09 -52.84 1.20
C PHE A 847 48.32 -53.05 0.31
N ALA A 848 48.13 -53.74 -0.82
CA ALA A 848 49.17 -54.00 -1.81
C ALA A 848 49.82 -52.72 -2.35
N ARG A 849 51.07 -52.81 -2.85
CA ARG A 849 51.76 -51.64 -3.42
C ARG A 849 51.13 -51.21 -4.76
N PRO A 850 51.21 -49.92 -5.15
CA PRO A 850 50.71 -49.43 -6.44
C PRO A 850 51.08 -50.27 -7.66
N ILE A 851 52.31 -50.81 -7.68
CA ILE A 851 52.82 -51.63 -8.79
C ILE A 851 52.13 -53.00 -8.89
N GLU A 852 51.74 -53.59 -7.77
CA GLU A 852 51.03 -54.88 -7.74
C GLU A 852 49.60 -54.70 -8.24
N VAL A 853 48.94 -53.60 -7.85
CA VAL A 853 47.62 -53.21 -8.35
C VAL A 853 47.66 -52.94 -9.86
N TYR A 854 48.68 -52.23 -10.34
CA TYR A 854 48.90 -52.01 -11.77
C TYR A 854 49.11 -53.33 -12.53
N ASN A 855 49.93 -54.25 -12.02
CA ASN A 855 50.18 -55.53 -12.69
C ASN A 855 48.90 -56.37 -12.84
N ILE A 856 48.04 -56.41 -11.81
CA ILE A 856 46.75 -57.12 -11.87
C ILE A 856 45.82 -56.47 -12.92
N ALA A 857 45.80 -55.14 -13.01
CA ALA A 857 45.03 -54.44 -14.06
C ALA A 857 45.62 -54.68 -15.46
N ASN A 858 46.94 -54.69 -15.59
CA ASN A 858 47.65 -54.92 -16.86
C ASN A 858 47.45 -56.34 -17.42
N GLU A 859 47.30 -57.35 -16.54
CA GLU A 859 46.88 -58.71 -16.95
C GLU A 859 45.51 -58.72 -17.67
N VAL A 860 44.64 -57.72 -17.41
CA VAL A 860 43.31 -57.57 -18.04
C VAL A 860 43.37 -56.63 -19.24
N ALA A 861 44.28 -55.65 -19.25
CA ALA A 861 44.32 -54.57 -20.23
C ALA A 861 44.43 -55.06 -21.69
N SER A 862 45.08 -56.20 -21.95
CA SER A 862 45.17 -56.77 -23.30
C SER A 862 43.85 -57.39 -23.81
N GLU A 863 42.98 -57.86 -22.92
CA GLU A 863 41.67 -58.44 -23.28
C GLU A 863 40.54 -57.40 -23.19
N ASP A 864 40.60 -56.49 -22.21
CA ASP A 864 39.57 -55.48 -21.93
C ASP A 864 40.21 -54.23 -21.30
N PRO A 865 40.71 -53.28 -22.14
CA PRO A 865 41.37 -52.07 -21.66
C PRO A 865 40.48 -51.19 -20.78
N LEU A 866 39.18 -51.11 -21.12
CA LEU A 866 38.19 -50.33 -20.39
C LEU A 866 38.05 -50.82 -18.95
N ARG A 867 37.96 -52.14 -18.76
CA ARG A 867 37.87 -52.76 -17.44
C ARG A 867 39.15 -52.56 -16.62
N ALA A 868 40.32 -52.69 -17.24
CA ALA A 868 41.59 -52.44 -16.57
C ALA A 868 41.70 -51.00 -16.04
N LEU A 869 41.29 -50.02 -16.85
CA LEU A 869 41.23 -48.62 -16.42
C LEU A 869 40.21 -48.39 -15.31
N ARG A 870 39.03 -49.04 -15.35
CA ARG A 870 38.04 -48.95 -14.27
C ARG A 870 38.55 -49.53 -12.95
N MET A 871 39.31 -50.61 -13.02
CA MET A 871 39.99 -51.19 -11.85
C MET A 871 40.97 -50.17 -11.27
N MET A 872 41.79 -49.52 -12.10
CA MET A 872 42.72 -48.48 -11.65
C MET A 872 42.00 -47.27 -11.04
N GLU A 873 40.94 -46.78 -11.67
CA GLU A 873 40.11 -45.68 -11.17
C GLU A 873 39.47 -46.05 -9.81
N HIS A 874 38.98 -47.29 -9.68
CA HIS A 874 38.45 -47.79 -8.41
C HIS A 874 39.53 -47.86 -7.32
N ALA A 875 40.74 -48.33 -7.66
CA ALA A 875 41.86 -48.33 -6.73
C ALA A 875 42.17 -46.91 -6.25
N ILE A 876 42.24 -45.92 -7.15
CA ILE A 876 42.51 -44.52 -6.81
C ILE A 876 41.43 -43.95 -5.87
N ASN A 877 40.16 -44.29 -6.09
CA ASN A 877 39.03 -43.72 -5.32
C ASN A 877 38.79 -44.40 -3.95
N VAL A 878 39.03 -45.71 -3.82
CA VAL A 878 38.70 -46.48 -2.59
C VAL A 878 39.84 -46.52 -1.58
N SER A 879 41.08 -46.40 -2.02
CA SER A 879 42.25 -46.59 -1.17
C SER A 879 42.61 -45.32 -0.37
N SER A 880 41.99 -45.17 0.79
CA SER A 880 42.38 -44.16 1.80
C SER A 880 43.80 -44.35 2.36
N HIS A 881 44.45 -45.48 2.05
CA HIS A 881 45.75 -45.88 2.58
C HIS A 881 46.95 -45.44 1.73
N TYR A 882 46.77 -45.07 0.46
CA TYR A 882 47.88 -44.56 -0.35
C TYR A 882 48.20 -43.11 0.01
N ASN A 883 49.49 -42.81 0.16
CA ASN A 883 49.95 -41.44 0.33
C ASN A 883 49.79 -40.66 -0.99
N GLY A 884 49.75 -39.32 -0.92
CA GLY A 884 49.57 -38.47 -2.12
C GLY A 884 50.58 -38.75 -3.26
N ARG A 885 51.82 -39.17 -2.93
CA ARG A 885 52.81 -39.61 -3.94
C ARG A 885 52.45 -40.94 -4.61
N GLU A 886 51.89 -41.88 -3.87
CA GLU A 886 51.46 -43.20 -4.38
C GLU A 886 50.20 -43.07 -5.22
N GLN A 887 49.27 -42.19 -4.83
CA GLN A 887 48.11 -41.83 -5.65
C GLN A 887 48.54 -41.16 -6.97
N LEU A 888 49.51 -40.24 -6.94
CA LEU A 888 50.07 -39.65 -8.16
C LEU A 888 50.76 -40.70 -9.04
N ALA A 889 51.48 -41.65 -8.46
CA ALA A 889 52.09 -42.75 -9.20
C ALA A 889 51.05 -43.66 -9.86
N LEU A 890 49.93 -43.95 -9.18
CA LEU A 890 48.81 -44.70 -9.75
C LEU A 890 48.13 -43.93 -10.89
N LYS A 891 47.89 -42.63 -10.72
CA LYS A 891 47.35 -41.75 -11.77
C LYS A 891 48.26 -41.74 -13.01
N ALA A 892 49.57 -41.54 -12.82
CA ALA A 892 50.54 -41.59 -13.92
C ALA A 892 50.59 -42.97 -14.60
N SER A 893 50.43 -44.06 -13.84
CA SER A 893 50.38 -45.43 -14.40
C SER A 893 49.09 -45.66 -15.20
N MET A 894 47.97 -45.06 -14.75
CA MET A 894 46.69 -45.10 -15.44
C MET A 894 46.73 -44.26 -16.73
N ASP A 895 47.34 -43.07 -16.69
CA ASP A 895 47.58 -42.22 -17.86
C ASP A 895 48.40 -42.96 -18.92
N ALA A 896 49.48 -43.65 -18.50
CA ALA A 896 50.31 -44.44 -19.40
C ALA A 896 49.55 -45.61 -20.02
N MET A 897 48.69 -46.31 -19.25
CA MET A 897 47.83 -47.37 -19.76
C MET A 897 46.80 -46.81 -20.74
N TYR A 898 46.18 -45.68 -20.43
CA TYR A 898 45.22 -45.02 -21.31
C TYR A 898 45.85 -44.64 -22.66
N GLN A 899 47.05 -44.04 -22.65
CA GLN A 899 47.76 -43.67 -23.88
C GLN A 899 48.06 -44.88 -24.79
N GLN A 900 48.31 -46.06 -24.22
CA GLN A 900 48.57 -47.28 -25.01
C GLN A 900 47.32 -47.82 -25.72
N TYR A 901 46.15 -47.65 -25.11
CA TYR A 901 44.88 -48.23 -25.58
C TYR A 901 43.86 -47.18 -26.04
N GLU A 902 44.26 -45.91 -26.20
CA GLU A 902 43.38 -44.79 -26.54
C GLU A 902 42.58 -45.04 -27.83
N GLY A 903 43.23 -45.62 -28.85
CA GLY A 903 42.60 -45.95 -30.13
C GLY A 903 41.59 -47.10 -30.09
N GLN A 904 41.40 -47.75 -28.94
CA GLN A 904 40.44 -48.85 -28.76
C GLN A 904 39.24 -48.45 -27.88
N ILE A 905 39.28 -47.27 -27.25
CA ILE A 905 38.26 -46.82 -26.29
C ILE A 905 37.48 -45.65 -26.90
N ALA A 906 36.19 -45.86 -27.17
CA ALA A 906 35.30 -44.82 -27.66
C ALA A 906 35.08 -43.72 -26.63
N VAL A 907 34.90 -42.47 -27.07
CA VAL A 907 34.75 -41.30 -26.19
C VAL A 907 33.59 -41.46 -25.18
N LYS A 908 32.46 -42.02 -25.61
CA LYS A 908 31.30 -42.27 -24.73
C LYS A 908 31.60 -43.16 -23.52
N GLU A 909 32.66 -43.94 -23.57
CA GLU A 909 33.04 -44.87 -22.50
C GLU A 909 34.08 -44.28 -21.53
N ARG A 910 34.70 -43.14 -21.89
CA ARG A 910 35.80 -42.51 -21.13
C ARG A 910 35.34 -41.70 -19.91
N ARG A 911 34.06 -41.34 -19.84
CA ARG A 911 33.45 -40.57 -18.73
C ARG A 911 33.73 -41.15 -17.35
N GLY A 912 33.87 -42.47 -17.24
CA GLY A 912 34.08 -43.14 -15.95
C GLY A 912 35.43 -42.84 -15.30
N PHE A 913 36.36 -42.17 -15.99
CA PHE A 913 37.73 -41.95 -15.55
C PHE A 913 37.96 -40.53 -15.04
N ASN A 914 37.51 -40.24 -13.82
CA ASN A 914 37.69 -38.91 -13.19
C ASN A 914 39.16 -38.58 -12.92
N SER A 915 40.02 -39.59 -12.82
CA SER A 915 41.43 -39.39 -12.53
C SER A 915 42.27 -39.08 -13.79
N LEU A 916 41.69 -39.23 -14.99
CA LEU A 916 42.28 -38.80 -16.26
C LEU A 916 41.84 -37.37 -16.57
N ALA A 917 42.77 -36.42 -16.67
CA ALA A 917 42.46 -35.02 -17.00
C ALA A 917 42.23 -34.83 -18.52
N LEU A 918 41.13 -35.37 -19.05
CA LEU A 918 40.79 -35.29 -20.47
C LEU A 918 39.80 -34.14 -20.75
N PRO A 919 40.12 -33.17 -21.62
CA PRO A 919 39.20 -32.08 -21.95
C PRO A 919 37.98 -32.60 -22.74
N PRO A 920 36.77 -32.08 -22.47
CA PRO A 920 35.60 -32.37 -23.29
C PRO A 920 35.68 -31.64 -24.65
N LEU A 921 35.05 -32.24 -25.66
CA LEU A 921 34.79 -31.64 -26.96
C LEU A 921 33.37 -31.06 -26.97
N ILE A 922 33.27 -29.74 -27.12
CA ILE A 922 32.01 -29.03 -27.17
C ILE A 922 31.56 -28.86 -28.61
N VAL A 923 30.40 -29.45 -28.92
CA VAL A 923 29.67 -29.26 -30.17
C VAL A 923 28.77 -28.04 -30.01
N ILE A 924 29.00 -27.02 -30.83
CA ILE A 924 28.31 -25.73 -30.71
C ILE A 924 27.07 -25.72 -31.60
N ASP A 925 25.95 -25.37 -30.99
CA ASP A 925 24.66 -25.16 -31.65
C ASP A 925 24.54 -23.74 -32.26
N THR A 926 23.68 -23.59 -33.28
CA THR A 926 23.44 -22.32 -33.99
C THR A 926 23.03 -21.19 -33.02
N ASN A 927 22.23 -21.51 -32.01
CA ASN A 927 21.77 -20.53 -31.02
C ASN A 927 22.91 -19.83 -30.27
N LEU A 928 24.00 -20.54 -29.97
CA LEU A 928 25.16 -19.94 -29.30
C LEU A 928 26.02 -19.09 -30.23
N LEU A 929 26.06 -19.43 -31.54
CA LEU A 929 26.69 -18.59 -32.55
C LEU A 929 25.90 -17.29 -32.74
N LEU A 930 24.57 -17.35 -32.67
CA LEU A 930 23.69 -16.18 -32.69
C LEU A 930 23.86 -15.32 -31.43
N ASP A 931 24.04 -15.93 -30.25
CA ASP A 931 24.40 -15.19 -29.02
C ASP A 931 25.77 -14.50 -29.17
N GLY A 932 26.74 -15.19 -29.78
CA GLY A 932 28.05 -14.62 -30.13
C GLY A 932 27.93 -13.43 -31.10
N LEU A 933 27.07 -13.56 -32.11
CA LEU A 933 26.75 -12.49 -33.06
C LEU A 933 26.11 -11.29 -32.36
N ALA A 934 25.11 -11.53 -31.51
CA ALA A 934 24.47 -10.50 -30.71
C ALA A 934 25.49 -9.76 -29.84
N SER A 935 26.36 -10.52 -29.15
CA SER A 935 27.42 -9.97 -28.32
C SER A 935 28.41 -9.12 -29.12
N GLU A 936 28.86 -9.57 -30.30
CA GLU A 936 29.84 -8.85 -31.13
C GLU A 936 29.21 -7.64 -31.84
N ILE A 937 27.93 -7.70 -32.21
CA ILE A 937 27.19 -6.54 -32.72
C ILE A 937 27.05 -5.49 -31.62
N LEU A 938 26.59 -5.88 -30.42
CA LEU A 938 26.52 -4.97 -29.28
C LEU A 938 27.89 -4.38 -28.99
N ARG A 939 28.94 -5.20 -29.03
CA ARG A 939 30.33 -4.78 -28.89
C ARG A 939 30.68 -3.67 -29.87
N ARG A 940 30.50 -3.88 -31.19
CA ARG A 940 30.79 -2.85 -32.21
C ARG A 940 29.91 -1.61 -32.08
N MET A 941 28.68 -1.75 -31.60
CA MET A 941 27.81 -0.62 -31.27
C MET A 941 28.29 0.15 -30.02
N THR A 942 28.93 -0.53 -29.05
CA THR A 942 29.46 0.06 -27.82
C THR A 942 30.85 0.69 -27.94
N VAL A 943 31.64 0.37 -28.97
CA VAL A 943 32.96 1.02 -29.18
C VAL A 943 32.81 2.55 -29.34
N ASP A 944 31.68 3.01 -29.88
CA ASP A 944 31.32 4.43 -29.96
C ASP A 944 30.38 4.90 -28.82
N ARG A 945 29.81 3.97 -28.03
CA ARG A 945 28.73 4.24 -27.06
C ARG A 945 29.05 3.60 -25.71
N ASN A 946 29.31 4.43 -24.70
CA ASN A 946 29.67 4.04 -23.33
C ASN A 946 28.98 2.75 -22.87
N GLY A 947 29.79 1.73 -22.57
CA GLY A 947 29.37 0.33 -22.44
C GLY A 947 28.11 0.06 -21.63
N LEU A 948 27.25 -0.78 -22.20
CA LEU A 948 26.02 -1.30 -21.62
C LEU A 948 26.28 -2.03 -20.30
N ILE A 949 25.59 -1.62 -19.23
CA ILE A 949 25.54 -2.36 -17.96
C ILE A 949 24.34 -3.34 -18.04
N ASN A 950 24.48 -4.45 -18.77
CA ASN A 950 23.40 -5.43 -18.89
C ASN A 950 23.67 -6.73 -18.09
N PRO A 951 22.79 -7.12 -17.15
CA PRO A 951 22.84 -8.38 -16.41
C PRO A 951 22.42 -9.64 -17.18
N ASN A 952 22.24 -9.62 -18.51
CA ASN A 952 21.74 -10.80 -19.23
C ASN A 952 22.67 -12.02 -19.11
N SER A 953 22.25 -13.02 -18.32
CA SER A 953 22.91 -14.32 -18.12
C SER A 953 23.13 -15.09 -19.43
N SER A 954 22.26 -14.87 -20.41
CA SER A 954 22.31 -15.50 -21.73
C SER A 954 23.55 -15.12 -22.54
N LEU A 955 24.03 -13.88 -22.42
CA LEU A 955 25.18 -13.41 -23.19
C LEU A 955 26.53 -13.78 -22.55
N MET A 956 26.53 -14.50 -21.43
CA MET A 956 27.78 -14.86 -20.74
C MET A 956 28.24 -16.29 -21.05
N PHE A 957 27.34 -17.18 -21.47
CA PHE A 957 27.73 -18.59 -21.64
C PHE A 957 28.72 -18.78 -22.81
N HIS A 958 28.51 -18.13 -23.96
CA HIS A 958 29.45 -18.19 -25.08
C HIS A 958 30.81 -17.56 -24.73
N GLN A 959 30.84 -16.52 -23.90
CA GLN A 959 32.08 -15.93 -23.38
C GLN A 959 32.83 -16.88 -22.43
N ILE A 960 32.11 -17.61 -21.58
CA ILE A 960 32.70 -18.62 -20.69
C ILE A 960 33.29 -19.78 -21.51
N LEU A 961 32.58 -20.21 -22.56
CA LEU A 961 33.08 -21.21 -23.51
C LEU A 961 34.38 -20.74 -24.16
N ARG A 962 34.40 -19.50 -24.67
CA ARG A 962 35.59 -18.86 -25.25
C ARG A 962 36.76 -18.79 -24.27
N HIS A 963 36.52 -18.35 -23.04
CA HIS A 963 37.57 -18.28 -22.02
C HIS A 963 38.15 -19.67 -21.69
N ARG A 964 37.29 -20.67 -21.50
CA ARG A 964 37.71 -22.05 -21.18
C ARG A 964 38.47 -22.71 -22.34
N ALA A 965 38.04 -22.46 -23.57
CA ALA A 965 38.73 -22.87 -24.79
C ALA A 965 40.15 -22.27 -24.86
N ASN A 966 40.29 -20.96 -24.66
CA ASN A 966 41.58 -20.27 -24.62
C ASN A 966 42.53 -20.81 -23.54
N THR A 967 42.00 -21.29 -22.41
CA THR A 967 42.78 -21.93 -21.34
C THR A 967 43.09 -23.42 -21.57
N ASN A 968 42.74 -23.99 -22.73
CA ASN A 968 42.87 -25.41 -23.07
C ASN A 968 42.13 -26.38 -22.13
N LEU A 969 41.13 -25.90 -21.39
CA LEU A 969 40.28 -26.76 -20.54
C LEU A 969 39.21 -27.50 -21.35
N VAL A 970 38.88 -26.97 -22.53
CA VAL A 970 37.83 -27.50 -23.43
C VAL A 970 38.32 -27.35 -24.87
N ARG A 971 37.85 -28.21 -25.78
CA ARG A 971 37.95 -28.04 -27.23
C ARG A 971 36.59 -27.70 -27.83
N THR A 972 36.53 -26.83 -28.82
CA THR A 972 35.29 -26.41 -29.48
C THR A 972 35.20 -26.93 -30.92
N PHE A 973 34.00 -27.33 -31.35
CA PHE A 973 33.71 -27.81 -32.70
C PHE A 973 32.36 -27.26 -33.17
N VAL A 974 32.32 -26.71 -34.38
CA VAL A 974 31.09 -26.23 -35.02
C VAL A 974 30.68 -27.21 -36.14
N PRO A 975 29.51 -27.86 -36.03
CA PRO A 975 28.97 -28.73 -37.08
C PRO A 975 28.72 -27.98 -38.40
N SER A 976 28.84 -28.68 -39.53
CA SER A 976 28.52 -28.12 -40.86
C SER A 976 27.09 -27.58 -40.95
N THR A 977 26.14 -28.24 -40.28
CA THR A 977 24.74 -27.81 -40.24
C THR A 977 24.58 -26.47 -39.53
N ALA A 978 25.21 -26.30 -38.35
CA ALA A 978 25.20 -25.05 -37.61
C ALA A 978 25.91 -23.92 -38.38
N LEU A 979 27.00 -24.22 -39.09
CA LEU A 979 27.67 -23.26 -39.98
C LEU A 979 26.72 -22.75 -41.09
N ASN A 980 26.06 -23.68 -41.77
CA ASN A 980 25.14 -23.35 -42.87
C ASN A 980 23.91 -22.61 -42.36
N GLU A 981 23.36 -23.02 -41.21
CA GLU A 981 22.23 -22.34 -40.60
C GLU A 981 22.61 -20.92 -40.16
N PHE A 982 23.71 -20.76 -39.42
CA PHE A 982 24.24 -19.46 -38.99
C PHE A 982 24.42 -18.53 -40.20
N ARG A 983 24.99 -19.04 -41.29
CA ARG A 983 25.12 -18.30 -42.56
C ARG A 983 23.76 -17.93 -43.16
N SER A 984 22.83 -18.88 -43.27
CA SER A 984 21.49 -18.66 -43.87
C SER A 984 20.60 -17.71 -43.07
N ARG A 985 20.84 -17.58 -41.75
CA ARG A 985 20.11 -16.68 -40.87
C ARG A 985 20.55 -15.24 -41.07
N ILE A 986 21.83 -15.00 -41.38
CA ILE A 986 22.43 -13.67 -41.50
C ILE A 986 22.44 -13.18 -42.96
N MET A 987 22.42 -14.09 -43.93
CA MET A 987 22.40 -13.75 -45.35
C MET A 987 20.99 -13.71 -45.94
N ASN A 988 20.81 -12.90 -46.98
CA ASN A 988 19.65 -13.00 -47.84
C ASN A 988 19.84 -14.17 -48.83
N THR A 989 18.90 -15.12 -48.81
CA THR A 989 18.94 -16.35 -49.61
C THR A 989 18.85 -16.09 -51.11
N ASP A 990 18.27 -14.97 -51.52
CA ASP A 990 18.02 -14.64 -52.92
C ASP A 990 19.19 -13.88 -53.56
N THR A 991 19.91 -13.07 -52.78
CA THR A 991 21.04 -12.26 -53.26
C THR A 991 22.41 -12.86 -52.93
N GLY A 992 22.51 -13.72 -51.92
CA GLY A 992 23.79 -14.26 -51.45
C GLY A 992 24.67 -13.22 -50.76
N GLU A 993 24.12 -12.09 -50.35
CA GLU A 993 24.80 -11.03 -49.60
C GLU A 993 24.38 -11.05 -48.12
N TYR A 994 25.25 -10.54 -47.24
CA TYR A 994 24.96 -10.36 -45.82
C TYR A 994 23.93 -9.26 -45.62
N ASP A 995 22.89 -9.52 -44.82
CA ASP A 995 21.75 -8.60 -44.63
C ASP A 995 21.68 -8.09 -43.18
N PRO A 996 22.05 -6.81 -42.94
CA PRO A 996 21.95 -6.18 -41.63
C PRO A 996 20.54 -6.18 -41.05
N GLN A 997 19.47 -6.07 -41.86
CA GLN A 997 18.09 -6.07 -41.35
C GLN A 997 17.70 -7.45 -40.81
N ARG A 998 18.12 -8.50 -41.52
CA ARG A 998 17.90 -9.88 -41.08
C ARG A 998 18.68 -10.17 -39.79
N ALA A 999 19.94 -9.75 -39.70
CA ALA A 999 20.72 -9.86 -38.47
C ALA A 999 20.09 -9.11 -37.29
N LEU A 1000 19.55 -7.91 -37.52
CA LEU A 1000 18.86 -7.12 -36.48
C LEU A 1000 17.60 -7.84 -35.96
N SER A 1001 16.84 -8.49 -36.86
CA SER A 1001 15.64 -9.24 -36.49
C SER A 1001 15.93 -10.44 -35.56
N LEU A 1002 17.14 -11.01 -35.64
CA LEU A 1002 17.56 -12.13 -34.80
C LEU A 1002 17.90 -11.70 -33.36
N ILE A 1003 18.16 -10.41 -33.14
CA ILE A 1003 18.66 -9.86 -31.87
C ILE A 1003 17.53 -9.05 -31.18
N TYR A 1004 16.28 -9.37 -31.47
CA TYR A 1004 15.10 -8.66 -30.95
C TYR A 1004 15.11 -8.52 -29.41
N ASN A 1005 15.57 -9.56 -28.69
CA ASN A 1005 15.63 -9.55 -27.22
C ASN A 1005 16.65 -8.55 -26.65
N VAL A 1006 17.63 -8.11 -27.45
CA VAL A 1006 18.62 -7.09 -27.05
C VAL A 1006 18.41 -5.77 -27.80
N ARG A 1007 17.34 -5.67 -28.60
CA ARG A 1007 16.98 -4.48 -29.38
C ARG A 1007 16.75 -3.23 -28.51
N ARG A 1008 16.33 -3.41 -27.26
CA ARG A 1008 16.17 -2.32 -26.27
C ARG A 1008 17.45 -1.50 -26.06
N HIS A 1009 18.60 -1.99 -26.52
CA HIS A 1009 19.90 -1.37 -26.34
C HIS A 1009 20.59 -1.01 -27.68
N ILE A 1010 19.86 -1.12 -28.80
CA ILE A 1010 20.39 -0.88 -30.14
C ILE A 1010 19.59 0.24 -30.77
N ASN A 1011 20.19 1.42 -30.92
CA ASN A 1011 19.64 2.47 -31.75
C ASN A 1011 19.70 2.05 -33.23
N ILE A 1012 18.55 2.07 -33.90
CA ILE A 1012 18.38 1.58 -35.27
C ILE A 1012 19.16 2.40 -36.30
N ASP A 1013 19.20 3.73 -36.15
CA ASP A 1013 19.88 4.62 -37.10
C ASP A 1013 21.39 4.41 -37.05
N ALA A 1014 21.95 4.30 -35.85
CA ALA A 1014 23.36 4.00 -35.66
C ALA A 1014 23.72 2.58 -36.08
N TYR A 1015 22.81 1.63 -35.87
CA TYR A 1015 23.00 0.25 -36.33
C TYR A 1015 23.17 0.19 -37.84
N HIS A 1016 22.28 0.86 -38.59
CA HIS A 1016 22.38 0.90 -40.04
C HIS A 1016 23.61 1.66 -40.56
N ALA A 1017 24.15 2.60 -39.78
CA ALA A 1017 25.39 3.29 -40.11
C ALA A 1017 26.65 2.43 -39.89
N ILE A 1018 26.72 1.69 -38.78
CA ILE A 1018 27.90 0.92 -38.37
C ILE A 1018 27.91 -0.48 -38.98
N ILE A 1019 26.78 -1.19 -38.90
CA ILE A 1019 26.64 -2.57 -39.34
C ILE A 1019 26.28 -2.60 -40.83
N THR A 1020 27.33 -2.60 -41.66
CA THR A 1020 27.23 -2.82 -43.11
C THR A 1020 27.40 -4.30 -43.46
N PRO A 1021 26.99 -4.74 -44.67
CA PRO A 1021 27.19 -6.14 -45.11
C PRO A 1021 28.63 -6.66 -44.95
N LYS A 1022 29.64 -5.79 -45.18
CA LYS A 1022 31.06 -6.14 -45.02
C LYS A 1022 31.48 -6.33 -43.56
N VAL A 1023 31.02 -5.44 -42.68
CA VAL A 1023 31.26 -5.53 -41.24
C VAL A 1023 30.62 -6.79 -40.68
N LEU A 1024 29.41 -7.12 -41.15
CA LEU A 1024 28.70 -8.33 -40.76
C LEU A 1024 29.41 -9.61 -41.24
N GLU A 1025 30.03 -9.59 -42.42
CA GLU A 1025 30.90 -10.67 -42.90
C GLU A 1025 32.14 -10.85 -42.01
N GLU A 1026 32.81 -9.76 -41.62
CA GLU A 1026 33.95 -9.82 -40.69
C GLU A 1026 33.56 -10.40 -39.33
N ILE A 1027 32.40 -9.98 -38.78
CA ILE A 1027 31.89 -10.52 -37.50
C ILE A 1027 31.63 -12.02 -37.64
N HIS A 1028 30.97 -12.44 -38.72
CA HIS A 1028 30.68 -13.84 -38.98
C HIS A 1028 31.97 -14.68 -39.01
N LEU A 1029 32.98 -14.24 -39.76
CA LEU A 1029 34.26 -14.96 -39.86
C LEU A 1029 35.01 -14.99 -38.51
N SER A 1030 35.05 -13.88 -37.78
CA SER A 1030 35.70 -13.80 -36.46
C SER A 1030 35.08 -14.79 -35.46
N ILE A 1031 33.75 -14.88 -35.41
CA ILE A 1031 33.06 -15.82 -34.50
C ILE A 1031 33.40 -17.26 -34.87
N LEU A 1032 33.47 -17.58 -36.16
CA LEU A 1032 33.82 -18.92 -36.61
C LEU A 1032 35.27 -19.29 -36.29
N GLU A 1033 36.21 -18.34 -36.36
CA GLU A 1033 37.60 -18.58 -35.92
C GLU A 1033 37.69 -18.82 -34.41
N GLU A 1034 36.92 -18.07 -33.61
CA GLU A 1034 36.93 -18.19 -32.14
C GLU A 1034 36.36 -19.51 -31.60
N PHE A 1035 35.42 -20.13 -32.32
CA PHE A 1035 34.71 -21.33 -31.87
C PHE A 1035 35.15 -22.62 -32.59
N ARG A 1036 36.20 -22.55 -33.41
CA ARG A 1036 36.68 -23.68 -34.23
C ARG A 1036 38.11 -24.07 -33.86
N ASP A 1037 38.32 -24.41 -32.59
CA ASP A 1037 39.62 -24.90 -32.10
C ASP A 1037 39.94 -26.31 -32.60
N TRP A 1038 38.92 -27.17 -32.71
CA TRP A 1038 39.07 -28.55 -33.17
C TRP A 1038 38.79 -28.65 -34.68
N PRO A 1039 39.71 -29.21 -35.49
CA PRO A 1039 39.55 -29.27 -36.94
C PRO A 1039 38.37 -30.13 -37.33
N ALA A 1040 37.67 -29.75 -38.40
CA ALA A 1040 36.62 -30.60 -38.94
C ALA A 1040 37.22 -31.93 -39.42
N PRO A 1041 36.57 -33.08 -39.15
CA PRO A 1041 37.08 -34.37 -39.57
C PRO A 1041 37.06 -34.45 -41.10
N THR A 1042 38.26 -34.50 -41.70
CA THR A 1042 38.48 -34.47 -43.15
C THR A 1042 38.43 -35.84 -43.81
N GLU A 1043 38.03 -36.89 -43.08
CA GLU A 1043 37.99 -38.27 -43.57
C GLU A 1043 36.98 -38.40 -44.73
N GLU A 1044 37.42 -38.94 -45.87
CA GLU A 1044 36.53 -39.37 -46.96
C GLU A 1044 35.53 -40.39 -46.40
N GLY A 1045 34.23 -40.05 -46.41
CA GLY A 1045 33.16 -40.89 -45.84
C GLY A 1045 32.64 -40.48 -44.46
N PHE A 1046 33.15 -39.41 -43.83
CA PHE A 1046 32.61 -38.94 -42.54
C PHE A 1046 31.09 -38.67 -42.61
N HIS A 1047 30.61 -37.99 -43.66
CA HIS A 1047 29.18 -37.76 -43.87
C HIS A 1047 28.36 -39.05 -44.00
N GLU A 1048 28.85 -40.06 -44.73
CA GLU A 1048 28.18 -41.38 -44.83
C GLU A 1048 28.13 -42.08 -43.47
N SER A 1049 29.19 -41.92 -42.65
CA SER A 1049 29.27 -42.49 -41.31
C SER A 1049 28.38 -41.78 -40.28
N VAL A 1050 28.11 -40.48 -40.47
CA VAL A 1050 27.11 -39.72 -39.70
C VAL A 1050 25.69 -40.18 -40.08
N LEU A 1051 25.43 -40.40 -41.38
CA LEU A 1051 24.15 -40.96 -41.84
C LEU A 1051 23.91 -42.38 -41.29
N ALA A 1052 24.96 -43.16 -41.04
CA ALA A 1052 24.84 -44.46 -40.38
C ALA A 1052 24.32 -44.38 -38.93
N GLN A 1053 24.43 -43.22 -38.26
CA GLN A 1053 23.86 -43.00 -36.91
C GLN A 1053 22.35 -42.73 -36.93
N THR A 1054 21.73 -42.56 -38.11
CA THR A 1054 20.31 -42.22 -38.24
C THR A 1054 19.42 -43.21 -37.49
N LYS A 1055 19.66 -44.51 -37.61
CA LYS A 1055 18.89 -45.55 -36.88
C LYS A 1055 18.96 -45.40 -35.36
N ALA A 1056 20.12 -44.99 -34.83
CA ALA A 1056 20.29 -44.82 -33.38
C ALA A 1056 19.51 -43.60 -32.87
N VAL A 1057 19.53 -42.51 -33.64
CA VAL A 1057 18.75 -41.29 -33.34
C VAL A 1057 17.25 -41.54 -33.53
N GLU A 1058 16.83 -42.26 -34.56
CA GLU A 1058 15.42 -42.64 -34.78
C GLU A 1058 14.87 -43.49 -33.63
N ASN A 1059 15.60 -44.52 -33.21
CA ASN A 1059 15.23 -45.33 -32.04
C ASN A 1059 15.13 -44.47 -30.77
N PHE A 1060 16.00 -43.47 -30.63
CA PHE A 1060 15.93 -42.51 -29.53
C PHE A 1060 14.67 -41.66 -29.59
N LEU A 1061 14.32 -41.10 -30.76
CA LEU A 1061 13.10 -40.29 -30.93
C LEU A 1061 11.84 -41.12 -30.66
N GLN A 1062 11.78 -42.36 -31.17
CA GLN A 1062 10.64 -43.26 -30.92
C GLN A 1062 10.47 -43.57 -29.43
N ALA A 1063 11.57 -43.81 -28.70
CA ALA A 1063 11.53 -44.05 -27.27
C ALA A 1063 11.05 -42.83 -26.45
N HIS A 1064 11.19 -41.62 -26.99
CA HIS A 1064 10.87 -40.36 -26.31
C HIS A 1064 9.74 -39.56 -27.00
N HIS A 1065 8.97 -40.20 -27.88
CA HIS A 1065 7.93 -39.58 -28.71
C HIS A 1065 6.99 -38.66 -27.93
N SER A 1066 6.46 -39.15 -26.80
CA SER A 1066 5.49 -38.42 -25.97
C SER A 1066 5.94 -37.02 -25.52
N ILE A 1067 7.25 -36.80 -25.35
CA ILE A 1067 7.78 -35.47 -24.98
C ILE A 1067 7.91 -34.59 -26.19
N TYR A 1068 8.44 -35.13 -27.28
CA TYR A 1068 8.58 -34.39 -28.51
C TYR A 1068 7.22 -33.97 -29.07
N GLU A 1069 6.16 -34.75 -28.85
CA GLU A 1069 4.78 -34.36 -29.13
C GLU A 1069 4.37 -33.11 -28.31
N GLN A 1070 4.65 -33.08 -27.00
CA GLN A 1070 4.36 -31.92 -26.16
C GLN A 1070 5.21 -30.69 -26.50
N VAL A 1071 6.50 -30.88 -26.78
CA VAL A 1071 7.39 -29.82 -27.28
C VAL A 1071 6.86 -29.27 -28.60
N THR A 1072 6.32 -30.14 -29.47
CA THR A 1072 5.70 -29.74 -30.73
C THR A 1072 4.43 -28.92 -30.50
N ILE A 1073 3.54 -29.34 -29.60
CA ILE A 1073 2.35 -28.57 -29.21
C ILE A 1073 2.76 -27.19 -28.66
N PHE A 1074 3.80 -27.14 -27.84
CA PHE A 1074 4.31 -25.92 -27.24
C PHE A 1074 4.94 -24.96 -28.27
N LYS A 1075 5.89 -25.43 -29.08
CA LYS A 1075 6.54 -24.63 -30.14
C LYS A 1075 5.53 -24.19 -31.20
N ALA A 1076 4.49 -24.99 -31.49
CA ALA A 1076 3.40 -24.60 -32.38
C ALA A 1076 2.59 -23.40 -31.86
N ARG A 1077 2.33 -23.31 -30.54
CA ARG A 1077 1.64 -22.14 -29.94
C ARG A 1077 2.44 -20.84 -30.07
N ARG A 1078 3.76 -20.93 -30.25
CA ARG A 1078 4.68 -19.80 -30.48
C ARG A 1078 4.96 -19.53 -31.97
N GLY A 1079 4.22 -20.17 -32.89
CA GLY A 1079 4.37 -19.95 -34.34
C GLY A 1079 5.42 -20.82 -35.03
N GLY A 1080 5.93 -21.88 -34.39
CA GLY A 1080 6.93 -22.81 -34.96
C GLY A 1080 6.35 -23.98 -35.77
N ALA A 1081 5.07 -23.96 -36.14
CA ALA A 1081 4.39 -25.13 -36.71
C ALA A 1081 5.04 -25.69 -38.00
N ASP A 1082 5.72 -24.84 -38.77
CA ASP A 1082 6.27 -25.19 -40.09
C ASP A 1082 7.68 -25.79 -40.06
N LYS A 1083 8.32 -25.88 -38.88
CA LYS A 1083 9.72 -26.33 -38.73
C LYS A 1083 9.88 -27.77 -38.25
N ARG A 1084 8.79 -28.53 -38.25
CA ARG A 1084 8.74 -29.92 -37.75
C ARG A 1084 9.46 -30.86 -38.69
N THR A 1085 10.07 -31.91 -38.14
CA THR A 1085 10.61 -32.99 -38.96
C THR A 1085 9.48 -33.97 -39.30
N ALA A 1086 9.09 -34.02 -40.58
CA ALA A 1086 8.32 -35.12 -41.15
C ALA A 1086 9.29 -36.11 -41.81
N LEU A 1087 9.29 -37.36 -41.39
CA LEU A 1087 10.15 -38.40 -41.96
C LEU A 1087 9.66 -38.82 -43.35
N SER A 1088 10.57 -38.91 -44.33
CA SER A 1088 10.28 -39.30 -45.72
C SER A 1088 10.28 -40.83 -45.95
N GLU A 1089 9.88 -41.23 -47.16
CA GLU A 1089 9.35 -42.51 -47.69
C GLU A 1089 10.06 -43.87 -47.38
N ASP A 1090 11.12 -43.94 -46.57
CA ASP A 1090 11.85 -45.20 -46.30
C ASP A 1090 11.32 -46.03 -45.09
N GLY A 1091 10.10 -45.74 -44.63
CA GLY A 1091 9.24 -46.79 -44.05
C GLY A 1091 9.31 -47.07 -42.54
N MET A 1092 9.35 -46.05 -41.68
CA MET A 1092 8.81 -46.15 -40.30
C MET A 1092 8.17 -44.82 -39.89
N THR A 1093 6.83 -44.75 -39.94
CA THR A 1093 6.02 -43.61 -39.55
C THR A 1093 6.07 -43.39 -38.03
N ILE A 1094 6.62 -42.26 -37.58
CA ILE A 1094 6.57 -41.84 -36.17
C ILE A 1094 5.24 -41.11 -35.88
N SER A 1095 4.77 -40.23 -36.78
CA SER A 1095 3.44 -39.58 -36.76
C SER A 1095 3.14 -38.88 -38.09
N GLU A 1096 1.89 -38.86 -38.57
CA GLU A 1096 1.49 -38.15 -39.80
C GLU A 1096 1.64 -36.61 -39.70
N GLU A 1097 1.74 -36.06 -38.48
CA GLU A 1097 1.72 -34.60 -38.20
C GLU A 1097 3.12 -33.95 -38.05
N GLY A 1098 4.19 -34.74 -38.09
CA GLY A 1098 5.59 -34.32 -37.84
C GLY A 1098 5.87 -33.89 -36.39
N ILE A 1099 7.09 -34.15 -35.90
CA ILE A 1099 7.52 -33.77 -34.53
C ILE A 1099 8.85 -33.00 -34.54
N TYR A 1100 9.11 -32.24 -33.49
CA TYR A 1100 10.46 -31.76 -33.16
C TYR A 1100 11.36 -32.93 -32.71
N PRO A 1101 12.70 -32.86 -32.82
CA PRO A 1101 13.55 -31.69 -33.14
C PRO A 1101 13.47 -31.21 -34.61
N GLU A 1102 14.00 -30.02 -34.89
CA GLU A 1102 14.17 -29.52 -36.27
C GLU A 1102 15.18 -30.40 -37.04
N PRO A 1103 15.13 -30.47 -38.39
CA PRO A 1103 16.05 -31.31 -39.16
C PRO A 1103 17.53 -30.92 -38.92
N GLY A 1104 17.80 -29.64 -38.66
CA GLY A 1104 19.13 -29.15 -38.30
C GLY A 1104 19.64 -29.77 -36.98
N ASP A 1105 18.79 -29.79 -35.96
CA ASP A 1105 19.09 -30.36 -34.65
C ASP A 1105 19.34 -31.86 -34.71
N LEU A 1106 18.58 -32.57 -35.56
CA LEU A 1106 18.80 -34.00 -35.80
C LEU A 1106 20.18 -34.28 -36.39
N ASP A 1107 20.66 -33.43 -37.28
CA ASP A 1107 21.99 -33.58 -37.84
C ASP A 1107 23.09 -33.27 -36.81
N ILE A 1108 22.87 -32.31 -35.91
CA ILE A 1108 23.75 -32.07 -34.76
C ILE A 1108 23.77 -33.30 -33.84
N MET A 1109 22.61 -33.90 -33.55
CA MET A 1109 22.52 -35.15 -32.76
C MET A 1109 23.30 -36.30 -33.42
N LYS A 1110 23.11 -36.53 -34.73
CA LYS A 1110 23.83 -37.58 -35.48
C LYS A 1110 25.34 -37.35 -35.45
N THR A 1111 25.76 -36.10 -35.67
CA THR A 1111 27.17 -35.71 -35.67
C THR A 1111 27.81 -35.93 -34.29
N ALA A 1112 27.16 -35.48 -33.23
CA ALA A 1112 27.63 -35.66 -31.86
C ALA A 1112 27.67 -37.15 -31.46
N SER A 1113 26.65 -37.94 -31.84
CA SER A 1113 26.59 -39.40 -31.59
C SER A 1113 27.74 -40.15 -32.29
N LYS A 1114 28.09 -39.72 -33.50
CA LYS A 1114 29.24 -40.25 -34.23
C LYS A 1114 30.54 -39.93 -33.50
N LEU A 1115 30.77 -38.65 -33.18
CA LEU A 1115 31.97 -38.22 -32.44
C LEU A 1115 32.11 -38.93 -31.07
N ALA A 1116 31.00 -39.19 -30.38
CA ALA A 1116 30.99 -39.92 -29.12
C ALA A 1116 31.31 -41.41 -29.29
N SER A 1117 30.98 -42.01 -30.44
CA SER A 1117 31.29 -43.40 -30.75
C SER A 1117 32.70 -43.63 -31.27
N ASP A 1118 33.40 -42.55 -31.66
CA ASP A 1118 34.77 -42.61 -32.17
C ASP A 1118 35.82 -42.60 -31.06
N CYS A 1119 37.03 -43.03 -31.42
CA CYS A 1119 38.20 -43.03 -30.55
C CYS A 1119 39.03 -41.76 -30.80
N LEU A 1120 38.50 -40.60 -30.42
CA LEU A 1120 39.15 -39.30 -30.64
C LEU A 1120 40.42 -39.14 -29.77
N GLU A 1121 41.42 -38.38 -30.22
CA GLU A 1121 42.66 -38.17 -29.47
C GLU A 1121 42.48 -37.16 -28.31
N ARG A 1122 42.77 -37.58 -27.08
CA ARG A 1122 42.75 -36.81 -25.83
C ARG A 1122 41.44 -36.06 -25.57
N VAL A 1123 40.31 -36.64 -25.97
CA VAL A 1123 38.96 -36.12 -25.69
C VAL A 1123 38.28 -37.01 -24.64
N GLY A 1124 37.76 -36.40 -23.57
CA GLY A 1124 37.12 -37.13 -22.46
C GLY A 1124 35.62 -37.36 -22.64
N ALA A 1125 34.92 -36.43 -23.29
CA ALA A 1125 33.48 -36.49 -23.52
C ALA A 1125 33.11 -35.61 -24.73
N VAL A 1126 31.95 -35.89 -25.36
CA VAL A 1126 31.33 -35.00 -26.35
C VAL A 1126 30.12 -34.34 -25.70
N VAL A 1127 30.03 -33.01 -25.75
CA VAL A 1127 28.98 -32.22 -25.10
C VAL A 1127 28.40 -31.23 -26.10
N ILE A 1128 27.09 -31.26 -26.32
CA ILE A 1128 26.40 -30.23 -27.11
C ILE A 1128 26.14 -29.02 -26.20
N ALA A 1129 26.66 -27.86 -26.59
CA ALA A 1129 26.34 -26.61 -25.94
C ALA A 1129 25.14 -25.98 -26.66
N THR A 1130 23.99 -25.94 -25.99
CA THR A 1130 22.71 -25.46 -26.55
C THR A 1130 21.75 -25.08 -25.44
N ARG A 1131 20.83 -24.15 -25.75
CA ARG A 1131 19.70 -23.80 -24.88
C ARG A 1131 18.37 -24.36 -25.37
N ASP A 1132 18.36 -25.01 -26.54
CA ASP A 1132 17.11 -25.48 -27.11
C ASP A 1132 16.52 -26.61 -26.24
N SER A 1133 15.20 -26.57 -26.06
CA SER A 1133 14.47 -27.59 -25.31
C SER A 1133 14.53 -28.96 -25.97
N ASP A 1134 14.78 -29.02 -27.28
CA ASP A 1134 14.97 -30.25 -28.05
C ASP A 1134 16.12 -31.11 -27.51
N PHE A 1135 17.13 -30.47 -26.93
CA PHE A 1135 18.26 -31.14 -26.27
C PHE A 1135 18.17 -31.06 -24.74
N THR A 1136 17.85 -29.89 -24.17
CA THR A 1136 17.97 -29.66 -22.72
C THR A 1136 16.94 -30.42 -21.91
N LEU A 1137 15.73 -30.65 -22.43
CA LEU A 1137 14.74 -31.50 -21.76
C LEU A 1137 15.21 -32.96 -21.71
N LEU A 1138 15.93 -33.44 -22.71
CA LEU A 1138 16.36 -34.84 -22.78
C LEU A 1138 17.86 -35.03 -22.58
N ALA A 1139 18.55 -34.02 -22.03
CA ALA A 1139 20.00 -33.98 -21.84
C ALA A 1139 20.59 -35.25 -21.24
N ARG A 1140 19.93 -35.80 -20.21
CA ARG A 1140 20.38 -37.02 -19.54
C ARG A 1140 20.02 -38.29 -20.29
N ALA A 1141 18.92 -38.29 -21.03
CA ALA A 1141 18.56 -39.42 -21.88
C ALA A 1141 19.57 -39.53 -23.03
N LEU A 1142 19.92 -38.41 -23.68
CA LEU A 1142 20.97 -38.32 -24.71
C LEU A 1142 22.32 -38.83 -24.22
N GLU A 1143 22.69 -38.46 -22.99
CA GLU A 1143 23.92 -38.92 -22.33
C GLU A 1143 23.93 -40.46 -22.18
N GLU A 1144 22.80 -41.06 -21.80
CA GLU A 1144 22.73 -42.51 -21.56
C GLU A 1144 22.57 -43.37 -22.82
N THR A 1145 21.92 -42.85 -23.86
CA THR A 1145 21.59 -43.60 -25.09
C THR A 1145 22.64 -43.40 -26.17
N LEU A 1146 23.04 -42.14 -26.42
CA LEU A 1146 23.96 -41.76 -27.49
C LEU A 1146 25.38 -41.47 -26.98
N GLY A 1147 25.56 -41.33 -25.66
CA GLY A 1147 26.88 -40.99 -25.08
C GLY A 1147 27.21 -39.50 -25.21
N VAL A 1148 26.21 -38.66 -25.46
CA VAL A 1148 26.36 -37.24 -25.76
C VAL A 1148 25.86 -36.41 -24.59
N GLY A 1149 26.73 -35.56 -24.05
CA GLY A 1149 26.36 -34.58 -23.04
C GLY A 1149 25.61 -33.39 -23.59
N VAL A 1150 24.90 -32.67 -22.72
CA VAL A 1150 24.32 -31.36 -23.04
C VAL A 1150 24.71 -30.39 -21.92
N ALA A 1151 25.07 -29.17 -22.28
CA ALA A 1151 25.34 -28.08 -21.35
C ALA A 1151 24.68 -26.78 -21.82
N LYS A 1152 23.72 -26.28 -21.04
CA LYS A 1152 23.01 -25.02 -21.33
C LYS A 1152 23.68 -23.77 -20.74
N ASN A 1153 24.50 -23.96 -19.71
CA ASN A 1153 25.16 -22.91 -18.94
C ASN A 1153 26.48 -23.37 -18.33
N ALA A 1154 27.17 -22.44 -17.67
CA ALA A 1154 28.49 -22.66 -17.08
C ALA A 1154 28.52 -23.73 -15.98
N ILE A 1155 27.44 -23.87 -15.21
CA ILE A 1155 27.30 -24.87 -14.14
C ILE A 1155 27.20 -26.25 -14.74
N GLU A 1156 26.34 -26.44 -15.74
CA GLU A 1156 26.21 -27.73 -16.41
C GLU A 1156 27.50 -28.11 -17.11
N LEU A 1157 28.18 -27.14 -17.74
CA LEU A 1157 29.49 -27.36 -18.34
C LEU A 1157 30.54 -27.77 -17.30
N ALA A 1158 30.51 -27.19 -16.09
CA ALA A 1158 31.45 -27.54 -15.02
C ALA A 1158 31.32 -29.00 -14.54
N GLN A 1159 30.23 -29.70 -14.86
CA GLN A 1159 30.10 -31.14 -14.59
C GLN A 1159 30.91 -32.01 -15.56
N TRP A 1160 31.45 -31.41 -16.61
CA TRP A 1160 32.23 -32.07 -17.66
C TRP A 1160 33.71 -31.67 -17.64
N LEU A 1161 34.10 -30.81 -16.70
CA LEU A 1161 35.48 -30.42 -16.38
C LEU A 1161 35.92 -31.15 -15.12
#